data_AF-A0A1F4ZWX3-F1
#
_entry.id   AF-A0A1F4ZWX3-F1
#
_cell.length_a   1.000
_cell.length_b   1.000
_cell.length_c   1.000
_cell.angle_alpha   90.00
_cell.angle_beta   90.00
_cell.angle_gamma   90.00
#
_symmetry.space_group_name_H-M   'P 1'
#
loop_
_entity.id
_entity.type
_entity.pdbx_description
1 polymer ?
#
loop_
_entity_poly.entity_id
_entity_poly.type
_entity_poly.pdbx_seq_one_letter_code
_entity_poly.pdbx_strand_id
1 'polypeptide(L)'
;MEGISLAGSAMVGDYIYFIGGATWTGSYITKRNEKVLFANWKSINDYISWDFTTPLPQPLEGPGVVGVRNSIIVVGGQSPNGPSNKTYIGNVTFDGKILDWMEVNSLPAPIYRPAITSIGDYVFIGGGVSNGTESNKVYYAKVTSENGFEGWNQISPLPGYYCCSSMIISNNYIFNLNGVLSGGFTNKVYISHLKDFISTSPPPSPPIIPNPLVLIPGMGGSWNYEAIVHGRDEKNDKWKGMPYYFKETYGGLLHALEDAGYEKEKNLYIYYYDWRKNITYNALELDSFIKDKVLKDKLENTKVDMVGHSMGGLIARKYNQYFKSENVNKVITSGSPHKGTGMVFRLWEGADYSDMEGLMGPALRTYVNIHNKNYKTNVETIQKSAPSVLDLFPMWDFLKDSGGSLKSAESIHWKNEFIPTLDPLYELSNPGTTTIFGTGHDTIKYIKIEDRNDKDETFGKWIDGKPVSQEYEIGDGAILAASARIPEINFVEELNSNHGELMTKATAQYNLLKSLGIDSSKIKVYPNNNFPGFGKVIVLTVASPVEFSLEDPVGEIYEPDDGFLMLRKPGSGNYKVHLEGVESGDFTIYFGRINDGDEAWEEVSGHIFEDGIATYEFDVDFDSPNLGADPLKNAIERLEDLLQWLSLKNIPGDLKREWLNNIRSLTIQLKENKPPAKDLWVVKKIDQLLQEIQTGKYKKSFNKDVEERITQDLNTVRQDMEQDMEDR
;
A
#
# COMPACT_ATOMS: atom_id res chain seq x y z
N MET A 1 13.05 -38.01 -16.56
CA MET A 1 14.12 -37.17 -17.13
C MET A 1 15.32 -38.05 -17.41
N GLU A 2 16.01 -37.86 -18.54
CA GLU A 2 17.35 -38.44 -18.72
C GLU A 2 18.27 -37.92 -17.60
N GLY A 3 19.11 -38.79 -17.03
CA GLY A 3 20.03 -38.39 -15.96
C GLY A 3 21.08 -37.40 -16.49
N ILE A 4 21.07 -36.18 -15.94
CA ILE A 4 22.06 -35.14 -16.23
C ILE A 4 23.03 -35.07 -15.05
N SER A 5 24.33 -35.10 -15.33
CA SER A 5 25.38 -34.89 -14.34
C SER A 5 26.31 -33.75 -14.76
N LEU A 6 27.11 -33.25 -13.82
CA LEU A 6 28.08 -32.17 -14.05
C LEU A 6 27.42 -30.87 -14.56
N ALA A 7 26.17 -30.61 -14.20
CA ALA A 7 25.60 -29.28 -14.35
C ALA A 7 26.17 -28.37 -13.25
N GLY A 8 26.11 -27.06 -13.49
CA GLY A 8 26.33 -26.10 -12.42
C GLY A 8 25.01 -25.84 -11.68
N SER A 9 25.13 -25.40 -10.42
CA SER A 9 23.97 -25.03 -9.62
C SER A 9 24.17 -23.66 -8.98
N ALA A 10 23.11 -22.88 -8.89
CA ALA A 10 23.08 -21.61 -8.17
C ALA A 10 21.73 -21.43 -7.48
N MET A 11 21.70 -20.47 -6.56
CA MET A 11 20.48 -20.00 -5.92
C MET A 11 20.35 -18.50 -6.15
N VAL A 12 19.16 -18.04 -6.50
CA VAL A 12 18.80 -16.61 -6.60
C VAL A 12 17.42 -16.45 -5.99
N GLY A 13 17.31 -15.64 -4.94
CA GLY A 13 16.09 -15.53 -4.14
C GLY A 13 15.63 -16.89 -3.60
N ASP A 14 14.36 -17.22 -3.85
CA ASP A 14 13.73 -18.47 -3.42
C ASP A 14 13.88 -19.62 -4.43
N TYR A 15 14.70 -19.43 -5.48
CA TYR A 15 14.83 -20.40 -6.56
C TYR A 15 16.22 -21.03 -6.60
N ILE A 16 16.23 -22.35 -6.76
CA ILE A 16 17.42 -23.15 -7.08
C ILE A 16 17.46 -23.44 -8.58
N TYR A 17 18.65 -23.41 -9.15
CA TYR A 17 18.88 -23.62 -10.57
C TYR A 17 19.84 -24.77 -10.81
N PHE A 18 19.58 -25.53 -11.87
CA PHE A 18 20.43 -26.60 -12.38
C PHE A 18 20.68 -26.37 -13.87
N ILE A 19 21.90 -25.98 -14.21
CA ILE A 19 22.25 -25.34 -15.48
C ILE A 19 23.28 -26.17 -16.25
N GLY A 20 22.91 -26.59 -17.45
CA GLY A 20 23.75 -27.34 -18.37
C GLY A 20 23.90 -28.82 -17.99
N GLY A 21 25.13 -29.32 -18.08
CA GLY A 21 25.51 -30.70 -17.75
C GLY A 21 25.59 -31.64 -18.94
N ALA A 22 25.82 -32.92 -18.66
CA ALA A 22 25.98 -33.98 -19.64
C ALA A 22 25.14 -35.23 -19.33
N THR A 23 24.64 -35.86 -20.38
CA THR A 23 24.00 -37.17 -20.37
C THR A 23 25.03 -38.23 -20.75
N TRP A 24 24.99 -39.39 -20.08
CA TRP A 24 26.00 -40.44 -20.17
C TRP A 24 25.41 -41.79 -20.59
N THR A 25 26.21 -42.62 -21.23
CA THR A 25 25.95 -44.05 -21.40
C THR A 25 27.22 -44.83 -21.06
N GLY A 26 27.20 -45.51 -19.92
CA GLY A 26 28.42 -46.06 -19.32
C GLY A 26 29.42 -44.95 -19.01
N SER A 27 30.64 -45.06 -19.55
CA SER A 27 31.72 -44.07 -19.36
C SER A 27 31.80 -43.01 -20.47
N TYR A 28 30.83 -42.97 -21.39
CA TYR A 28 30.84 -42.05 -22.53
C TYR A 28 29.75 -40.99 -22.39
N ILE A 29 30.10 -39.73 -22.69
CA ILE A 29 29.15 -38.63 -22.81
C ILE A 29 28.42 -38.79 -24.14
N THR A 30 27.09 -38.92 -24.09
CA THR A 30 26.24 -39.00 -25.29
C THR A 30 25.72 -37.62 -25.70
N LYS A 31 25.51 -36.73 -24.73
CA LYS A 31 25.01 -35.38 -25.00
C LYS A 31 25.50 -34.39 -23.95
N ARG A 32 25.93 -33.20 -24.39
CA ARG A 32 26.03 -32.02 -23.53
C ARG A 32 24.75 -31.21 -23.66
N ASN A 33 24.27 -30.62 -22.57
CA ASN A 33 22.97 -29.98 -22.51
C ASN A 33 23.10 -28.47 -22.30
N GLU A 34 22.16 -27.76 -22.91
CA GLU A 34 21.86 -26.33 -22.77
C GLU A 34 20.70 -26.08 -21.79
N LYS A 35 20.14 -27.15 -21.22
CA LYS A 35 18.96 -27.09 -20.36
C LYS A 35 19.23 -26.28 -19.10
N VAL A 36 18.26 -25.47 -18.72
CA VAL A 36 18.21 -24.77 -17.44
C VAL A 36 16.93 -25.18 -16.74
N LEU A 37 17.09 -25.88 -15.63
CA LEU A 37 15.99 -26.22 -14.74
C LEU A 37 16.03 -25.29 -13.54
N PHE A 38 14.85 -24.90 -13.06
CA PHE A 38 14.72 -24.12 -11.85
C PHE A 38 13.58 -24.66 -11.01
N ALA A 39 13.62 -24.38 -9.72
CA ALA A 39 12.54 -24.73 -8.83
C ALA A 39 12.51 -23.83 -7.60
N ASN A 40 11.31 -23.58 -7.09
CA ASN A 40 11.14 -22.86 -5.83
C ASN A 40 11.42 -23.82 -4.66
N TRP A 41 12.45 -23.52 -3.86
CA TRP A 41 12.81 -24.40 -2.74
C TRP A 41 11.87 -24.23 -1.54
N LYS A 42 11.03 -23.19 -1.48
CA LYS A 42 10.03 -23.05 -0.40
C LYS A 42 8.78 -23.91 -0.62
N SER A 43 8.54 -24.42 -1.84
CA SER A 43 7.45 -25.36 -2.13
C SER A 43 7.77 -26.83 -1.78
N ILE A 44 8.68 -27.09 -0.82
CA ILE A 44 9.08 -28.45 -0.45
C ILE A 44 7.97 -29.18 0.31
N ASN A 45 7.50 -30.28 -0.28
CA ASN A 45 6.89 -31.40 0.42
C ASN A 45 7.66 -32.67 0.01
N ASP A 46 8.71 -33.02 0.76
CA ASP A 46 9.67 -34.13 0.56
C ASP A 46 10.47 -34.17 -0.76
N TYR A 47 9.94 -33.65 -1.87
CA TYR A 47 10.60 -33.49 -3.17
C TYR A 47 10.18 -32.17 -3.83
N ILE A 48 11.06 -31.62 -4.66
CA ILE A 48 10.82 -30.39 -5.42
C ILE A 48 10.53 -30.75 -6.88
N SER A 49 9.48 -30.16 -7.46
CA SER A 49 9.22 -30.23 -8.90
C SER A 49 10.09 -29.21 -9.64
N TRP A 50 10.74 -29.66 -10.72
CA TRP A 50 11.62 -28.82 -11.53
C TRP A 50 10.91 -28.39 -12.82
N ASP A 51 10.97 -27.10 -13.11
CA ASP A 51 10.49 -26.51 -14.36
C ASP A 51 11.66 -26.08 -15.25
N PHE A 52 11.36 -25.85 -16.54
CA PHE A 52 12.33 -25.34 -17.51
C PHE A 52 12.23 -23.83 -17.65
N THR A 53 13.37 -23.19 -17.85
CA THR A 53 13.45 -21.80 -18.28
C THR A 53 14.39 -21.66 -19.48
N THR A 54 14.67 -20.42 -19.91
CA THR A 54 15.42 -20.13 -21.14
C THR A 54 16.76 -20.89 -21.17
N PRO A 55 17.00 -21.72 -22.20
CA PRO A 55 18.19 -22.54 -22.29
C PRO A 55 19.44 -21.69 -22.52
N LEU A 56 20.60 -22.22 -22.14
CA LEU A 56 21.90 -21.60 -22.41
C LEU A 56 22.11 -21.37 -23.91
N PRO A 57 22.82 -20.31 -24.31
CA PRO A 57 23.15 -20.07 -25.73
C PRO A 57 23.98 -21.18 -26.38
N GLN A 58 24.62 -22.04 -25.59
CA GLN A 58 25.32 -23.23 -26.05
C GLN A 58 25.29 -24.36 -24.99
N PRO A 59 25.41 -25.64 -25.38
CA PRO A 59 25.49 -26.74 -24.43
C PRO A 59 26.81 -26.73 -23.66
N LEU A 60 26.76 -26.85 -22.32
CA LEU A 60 27.93 -26.76 -21.44
C LEU A 60 27.94 -27.87 -20.38
N GLU A 61 29.01 -28.66 -20.34
CA GLU A 61 29.31 -29.61 -19.26
C GLU A 61 30.31 -29.00 -18.27
N GLY A 62 30.02 -29.13 -16.98
CA GLY A 62 30.84 -28.59 -15.89
C GLY A 62 31.11 -27.08 -15.98
N PRO A 63 30.10 -26.23 -16.27
CA PRO A 63 30.28 -24.78 -16.19
C PRO A 63 30.45 -24.33 -14.73
N GLY A 64 31.15 -23.22 -14.52
CA GLY A 64 31.05 -22.47 -13.27
C GLY A 64 29.73 -21.70 -13.26
N VAL A 65 28.90 -21.89 -12.24
CA VAL A 65 27.61 -21.22 -12.11
C VAL A 65 27.50 -20.59 -10.73
N VAL A 66 27.10 -19.33 -10.66
CA VAL A 66 26.92 -18.62 -9.38
C VAL A 66 25.82 -17.56 -9.48
N GLY A 67 25.06 -17.37 -8.41
CA GLY A 67 24.10 -16.27 -8.27
C GLY A 67 24.78 -15.00 -7.76
N VAL A 68 24.47 -13.86 -8.35
CA VAL A 68 24.90 -12.52 -7.90
C VAL A 68 23.75 -11.56 -8.09
N ARG A 69 23.31 -10.88 -7.03
CA ARG A 69 22.10 -10.04 -7.03
C ARG A 69 20.90 -10.82 -7.55
N ASN A 70 20.20 -10.31 -8.56
CA ASN A 70 19.06 -10.96 -9.22
C ASN A 70 19.44 -11.60 -10.58
N SER A 71 20.70 -12.02 -10.72
CA SER A 71 21.23 -12.59 -11.95
C SER A 71 22.03 -13.87 -11.68
N ILE A 72 22.08 -14.73 -12.69
CA ILE A 72 22.93 -15.92 -12.70
C ILE A 72 24.08 -15.70 -13.67
N ILE A 73 25.30 -15.98 -13.20
CA ILE A 73 26.51 -15.92 -14.01
C ILE A 73 26.95 -17.34 -14.35
N VAL A 74 27.10 -17.62 -15.64
CA VAL A 74 27.58 -18.90 -16.17
C VAL A 74 28.92 -18.67 -16.87
N VAL A 75 29.95 -19.39 -16.45
CA VAL A 75 31.33 -19.16 -16.86
C VAL A 75 31.97 -20.46 -17.36
N GLY A 76 32.51 -20.41 -18.56
CA GLY A 76 33.26 -21.52 -19.16
C GLY A 76 32.40 -22.78 -19.34
N GLY A 77 32.99 -23.94 -19.05
CA GLY A 77 32.39 -25.25 -19.30
C GLY A 77 32.89 -25.88 -20.59
N GLN A 78 32.68 -27.18 -20.75
CA GLN A 78 33.05 -27.94 -21.93
C GLN A 78 31.87 -27.93 -22.91
N SER A 79 32.06 -27.42 -24.11
CA SER A 79 31.10 -27.49 -25.22
C SER A 79 31.40 -28.69 -26.13
N PRO A 80 30.54 -29.01 -27.11
CA PRO A 80 30.87 -29.97 -28.18
C PRO A 80 32.14 -29.61 -28.96
N ASN A 81 32.50 -28.32 -29.01
CA ASN A 81 33.65 -27.80 -29.77
C ASN A 81 34.93 -27.65 -28.91
N GLY A 82 34.88 -28.00 -27.63
CA GLY A 82 36.01 -27.81 -26.71
C GLY A 82 35.64 -26.99 -25.46
N PRO A 83 36.60 -26.77 -24.54
CA PRO A 83 36.44 -25.86 -23.41
C PRO A 83 36.06 -24.45 -23.88
N SER A 84 35.10 -23.81 -23.22
CA SER A 84 34.66 -22.45 -23.51
C SER A 84 35.32 -21.45 -22.57
N ASN A 85 35.58 -20.24 -23.07
CA ASN A 85 35.96 -19.08 -22.26
C ASN A 85 34.80 -18.09 -22.06
N LYS A 86 33.62 -18.39 -22.60
CA LYS A 86 32.49 -17.46 -22.60
C LYS A 86 31.94 -17.24 -21.19
N THR A 87 31.36 -16.08 -20.98
CA THR A 87 30.62 -15.73 -19.77
C THR A 87 29.24 -15.23 -20.16
N TYR A 88 28.20 -15.78 -19.53
CA TYR A 88 26.82 -15.39 -19.75
C TYR A 88 26.22 -14.86 -18.45
N ILE A 89 25.40 -13.82 -18.57
CA ILE A 89 24.53 -13.31 -17.50
C ILE A 89 23.08 -13.56 -17.90
N GLY A 90 22.31 -14.16 -17.00
CA GLY A 90 20.87 -14.39 -17.16
C GLY A 90 20.13 -13.70 -16.02
N ASN A 91 19.24 -12.77 -16.34
CA ASN A 91 18.45 -12.04 -15.35
C ASN A 91 17.23 -12.85 -14.93
N VAL A 92 17.02 -12.96 -13.63
CA VAL A 92 15.95 -13.75 -13.03
C VAL A 92 14.73 -12.86 -12.79
N THR A 93 13.56 -13.27 -13.31
CA THR A 93 12.29 -12.60 -13.04
C THR A 93 11.74 -12.98 -11.68
N PHE A 94 10.73 -12.24 -11.23
CA PHE A 94 10.05 -12.51 -9.96
C PHE A 94 9.49 -13.94 -9.84
N ASP A 95 9.04 -14.53 -10.95
CA ASP A 95 8.57 -15.92 -11.02
C ASP A 95 9.71 -16.95 -11.21
N GLY A 96 10.98 -16.55 -11.06
CA GLY A 96 12.14 -17.43 -11.11
C GLY A 96 12.61 -17.82 -12.52
N LYS A 97 12.02 -17.25 -13.57
CA LYS A 97 12.44 -17.54 -14.96
C LYS A 97 13.61 -16.65 -15.39
N ILE A 98 14.43 -17.14 -16.30
CA ILE A 98 15.45 -16.37 -17.00
C ILE A 98 14.84 -15.89 -18.32
N LEU A 99 14.80 -14.58 -18.57
CA LEU A 99 14.21 -14.03 -19.79
C LEU A 99 15.10 -14.27 -21.02
N ASP A 100 16.38 -13.95 -20.89
CA ASP A 100 17.39 -14.09 -21.95
C ASP A 100 18.79 -14.23 -21.34
N TRP A 101 19.74 -14.69 -22.16
CA TRP A 101 21.15 -14.81 -21.81
C TRP A 101 21.99 -13.82 -22.61
N MET A 102 22.71 -12.94 -21.91
CA MET A 102 23.63 -12.00 -22.53
C MET A 102 25.07 -12.49 -22.39
N GLU A 103 25.81 -12.52 -23.50
CA GLU A 103 27.26 -12.76 -23.47
C GLU A 103 27.98 -11.49 -22.99
N VAL A 104 28.75 -11.62 -21.91
CA VAL A 104 29.57 -10.54 -21.34
C VAL A 104 31.05 -10.81 -21.55
N ASN A 105 31.94 -9.96 -21.01
CA ASN A 105 33.38 -10.12 -21.15
C ASN A 105 33.84 -11.55 -20.79
N SER A 106 34.38 -12.23 -21.79
CA SER A 106 34.85 -13.61 -21.68
C SER A 106 36.13 -13.72 -20.86
N LEU A 107 36.38 -14.91 -20.30
CA LEU A 107 37.64 -15.24 -19.65
C LEU A 107 38.82 -15.12 -20.62
N PRO A 108 40.02 -14.78 -20.11
CA PRO A 108 41.24 -14.77 -20.92
C PRO A 108 41.67 -16.15 -21.45
N ALA A 109 41.19 -17.23 -20.85
CA ALA A 109 41.45 -18.60 -21.29
C ALA A 109 40.22 -19.48 -21.07
N PRO A 110 39.99 -20.48 -21.95
CA PRO A 110 38.85 -21.37 -21.79
C PRO A 110 39.07 -22.33 -20.62
N ILE A 111 38.02 -22.57 -19.84
CA ILE A 111 38.09 -23.37 -18.62
C ILE A 111 36.85 -24.24 -18.48
N TYR A 112 36.99 -25.49 -18.07
CA TYR A 112 35.87 -26.34 -17.67
C TYR A 112 36.12 -26.96 -16.30
N ARG A 113 35.03 -27.23 -15.56
CA ARG A 113 35.03 -27.60 -14.13
C ARG A 113 35.88 -26.67 -13.23
N PRO A 114 35.72 -25.34 -13.38
CA PRO A 114 36.37 -24.41 -12.47
C PRO A 114 35.69 -24.44 -11.09
N ALA A 115 36.41 -24.01 -10.06
CA ALA A 115 35.78 -23.60 -8.83
C ALA A 115 35.28 -22.16 -8.97
N ILE A 116 34.07 -21.86 -8.51
CA ILE A 116 33.46 -20.52 -8.62
C ILE A 116 32.74 -20.16 -7.31
N THR A 117 32.74 -18.88 -6.95
CA THR A 117 32.00 -18.33 -5.80
C THR A 117 31.76 -16.85 -6.01
N SER A 118 30.88 -16.25 -5.21
CA SER A 118 30.65 -14.79 -5.20
C SER A 118 30.65 -14.23 -3.78
N ILE A 119 30.95 -12.93 -3.66
CA ILE A 119 30.72 -12.13 -2.45
C ILE A 119 30.38 -10.69 -2.85
N GLY A 120 29.23 -10.20 -2.37
CA GLY A 120 28.69 -8.91 -2.81
C GLY A 120 28.56 -8.88 -4.33
N ASP A 121 29.23 -7.92 -4.96
CA ASP A 121 29.22 -7.73 -6.41
C ASP A 121 30.34 -8.48 -7.15
N TYR A 122 31.19 -9.23 -6.45
CA TYR A 122 32.36 -9.85 -7.04
C TYR A 122 32.16 -11.35 -7.26
N VAL A 123 32.56 -11.82 -8.44
CA VAL A 123 32.65 -13.23 -8.80
C VAL A 123 34.11 -13.64 -8.83
N PHE A 124 34.43 -14.78 -8.22
CA PHE A 124 35.75 -15.40 -8.25
C PHE A 124 35.68 -16.74 -8.93
N ILE A 125 36.69 -17.04 -9.74
CA ILE A 125 36.86 -18.31 -10.41
C ILE A 125 38.30 -18.77 -10.30
N GLY A 126 38.53 -20.05 -10.04
CA GLY A 126 39.87 -20.58 -9.87
C GLY A 126 40.02 -22.05 -10.23
N GLY A 127 41.19 -22.41 -10.75
CA GLY A 127 41.49 -23.76 -11.20
C GLY A 127 40.64 -24.19 -12.39
N GLY A 128 40.38 -25.49 -12.50
CA GLY A 128 39.69 -26.12 -13.62
C GLY A 128 40.66 -26.71 -14.65
N VAL A 129 40.15 -27.13 -15.80
CA VAL A 129 40.97 -27.68 -16.89
C VAL A 129 40.90 -26.75 -18.09
N SER A 130 42.06 -26.38 -18.62
CA SER A 130 42.24 -25.59 -19.83
C SER A 130 43.12 -26.37 -20.79
N ASN A 131 42.66 -26.59 -22.03
CA ASN A 131 43.41 -27.30 -23.08
C ASN A 131 43.98 -28.67 -22.65
N GLY A 132 43.24 -29.42 -21.83
CA GLY A 132 43.63 -30.75 -21.36
C GLY A 132 44.60 -30.77 -20.17
N THR A 133 44.98 -29.61 -19.64
CA THR A 133 45.83 -29.47 -18.46
C THR A 133 45.11 -28.74 -17.34
N GLU A 134 45.34 -29.14 -16.09
CA GLU A 134 44.83 -28.42 -14.93
C GLU A 134 45.37 -26.98 -14.88
N SER A 135 44.57 -26.05 -14.37
CA SER A 135 44.89 -24.65 -14.24
C SER A 135 45.21 -24.30 -12.79
N ASN A 136 46.13 -23.37 -12.59
CA ASN A 136 46.34 -22.70 -11.30
C ASN A 136 45.82 -21.25 -11.32
N LYS A 137 45.27 -20.79 -12.44
CA LYS A 137 44.87 -19.39 -12.59
C LYS A 137 43.63 -19.10 -11.76
N VAL A 138 43.59 -17.87 -11.23
CA VAL A 138 42.45 -17.33 -10.48
C VAL A 138 42.10 -15.98 -11.09
N TYR A 139 40.81 -15.79 -11.36
CA TYR A 139 40.27 -14.54 -11.87
C TYR A 139 39.15 -14.03 -10.96
N TYR A 140 38.94 -12.73 -10.98
CA TYR A 140 37.74 -12.11 -10.42
C TYR A 140 37.16 -11.08 -11.38
N ALA A 141 35.87 -10.83 -11.26
CA ALA A 141 35.18 -9.78 -12.00
C ALA A 141 34.13 -9.13 -11.08
N LYS A 142 33.80 -7.87 -11.36
CA LYS A 142 32.75 -7.14 -10.65
C LYS A 142 31.50 -7.04 -11.53
N VAL A 143 30.36 -7.35 -10.95
CA VAL A 143 29.03 -7.15 -11.52
C VAL A 143 28.53 -5.77 -11.06
N THR A 144 28.49 -4.78 -11.96
CA THR A 144 28.18 -3.39 -11.60
C THR A 144 26.69 -3.07 -11.62
N SER A 145 25.94 -3.72 -12.50
CA SER A 145 24.50 -3.57 -12.66
C SER A 145 23.91 -4.87 -13.22
N GLU A 146 22.58 -4.94 -13.40
CA GLU A 146 21.89 -6.10 -13.98
C GLU A 146 22.45 -6.54 -15.34
N ASN A 147 23.10 -5.63 -16.09
CA ASN A 147 23.78 -5.95 -17.35
C ASN A 147 25.27 -5.52 -17.36
N GLY A 148 25.81 -5.13 -16.21
CA GLY A 148 27.15 -4.54 -16.10
C GLY A 148 28.16 -5.55 -15.58
N PHE A 149 29.22 -5.81 -16.35
CA PHE A 149 30.31 -6.72 -15.99
C PHE A 149 31.66 -6.08 -16.33
N GLU A 150 32.49 -5.77 -15.33
CA GLU A 150 33.76 -5.02 -15.49
C GLU A 150 34.91 -5.84 -16.10
N GLY A 151 34.62 -7.05 -16.59
CA GLY A 151 35.62 -7.95 -17.15
C GLY A 151 36.46 -8.68 -16.10
N TRP A 152 37.15 -9.72 -16.57
CA TRP A 152 37.95 -10.60 -15.70
C TRP A 152 39.35 -10.05 -15.47
N ASN A 153 39.71 -9.91 -14.21
CA ASN A 153 41.04 -9.54 -13.73
C ASN A 153 41.72 -10.75 -13.12
N GLN A 154 42.98 -11.00 -13.49
CA GLN A 154 43.75 -12.11 -12.92
C GLN A 154 44.38 -11.69 -11.59
N ILE A 155 44.33 -12.58 -10.61
CA ILE A 155 44.99 -12.42 -9.29
C ILE A 155 46.01 -13.53 -9.05
N SER A 156 46.64 -13.52 -7.86
CA SER A 156 47.62 -14.52 -7.46
C SER A 156 47.10 -15.94 -7.74
N PRO A 157 47.89 -16.78 -8.43
CA PRO A 157 47.46 -18.13 -8.79
C PRO A 157 47.40 -19.04 -7.56
N LEU A 158 46.67 -20.15 -7.69
CA LEU A 158 46.73 -21.25 -6.74
C LEU A 158 48.16 -21.81 -6.64
N PRO A 159 48.60 -22.31 -5.47
CA PRO A 159 49.95 -22.86 -5.29
C PRO A 159 50.28 -24.10 -6.14
N GLY A 160 49.31 -24.63 -6.87
CA GLY A 160 49.43 -25.78 -7.76
C GLY A 160 48.32 -25.76 -8.81
N TYR A 161 48.40 -26.70 -9.76
CA TYR A 161 47.42 -26.84 -10.84
C TYR A 161 46.32 -27.80 -10.39
N TYR A 162 45.08 -27.32 -10.31
CA TYR A 162 43.96 -28.06 -9.74
C TYR A 162 42.74 -27.98 -10.65
N CYS A 163 41.98 -29.07 -10.73
CA CYS A 163 40.65 -29.06 -11.32
C CYS A 163 39.61 -29.68 -10.39
N CYS A 164 38.34 -29.45 -10.71
CA CYS A 164 37.20 -30.02 -9.97
C CYS A 164 37.21 -29.64 -8.47
N SER A 165 37.77 -28.48 -8.15
CA SER A 165 37.79 -27.91 -6.80
C SER A 165 36.46 -27.22 -6.49
N SER A 166 36.15 -27.03 -5.20
CA SER A 166 35.09 -26.13 -4.75
C SER A 166 35.68 -24.86 -4.16
N MET A 167 35.03 -23.72 -4.36
CA MET A 167 35.44 -22.46 -3.75
C MET A 167 34.31 -21.98 -2.85
N ILE A 168 34.64 -21.61 -1.62
CA ILE A 168 33.67 -21.06 -0.68
C ILE A 168 34.25 -19.80 -0.05
N ILE A 169 33.38 -18.88 0.31
CA ILE A 169 33.76 -17.68 1.06
C ILE A 169 33.14 -17.77 2.45
N SER A 170 33.93 -17.48 3.47
CA SER A 170 33.45 -17.33 4.84
C SER A 170 34.18 -16.15 5.48
N ASN A 171 33.42 -15.18 5.99
CA ASN A 171 33.92 -13.90 6.47
C ASN A 171 34.78 -13.20 5.38
N ASN A 172 36.01 -12.83 5.71
CA ASN A 172 36.97 -12.17 4.81
C ASN A 172 37.95 -13.15 4.15
N TYR A 173 37.63 -14.43 4.10
CA TYR A 173 38.50 -15.44 3.54
C TYR A 173 37.84 -16.19 2.38
N ILE A 174 38.60 -16.39 1.33
CA ILE A 174 38.28 -17.30 0.23
C ILE A 174 39.01 -18.61 0.46
N PHE A 175 38.27 -19.71 0.43
CA PHE A 175 38.79 -21.05 0.60
C PHE A 175 38.66 -21.79 -0.72
N ASN A 176 39.77 -22.31 -1.24
CA ASN A 176 39.76 -23.30 -2.30
C ASN A 176 39.87 -24.70 -1.67
N LEU A 177 38.77 -25.44 -1.70
CA LEU A 177 38.67 -26.83 -1.32
C LEU A 177 39.12 -27.65 -2.54
N ASN A 178 40.42 -27.94 -2.61
CA ASN A 178 41.03 -28.45 -3.84
C ASN A 178 40.49 -29.82 -4.23
N GLY A 179 40.49 -30.09 -5.54
CA GLY A 179 40.13 -31.37 -6.13
C GLY A 179 41.34 -32.18 -6.59
N VAL A 180 41.41 -32.44 -7.89
CA VAL A 180 42.42 -33.32 -8.52
C VAL A 180 43.64 -32.50 -8.92
N LEU A 181 44.84 -33.01 -8.65
CA LEU A 181 46.11 -32.54 -9.22
C LEU A 181 46.68 -33.57 -10.18
N SER A 182 47.60 -33.16 -11.05
CA SER A 182 48.38 -34.08 -11.87
C SER A 182 49.15 -35.06 -10.97
N GLY A 183 48.65 -36.30 -10.85
CA GLY A 183 49.22 -37.34 -9.98
C GLY A 183 48.37 -37.80 -8.79
N GLY A 184 47.18 -37.23 -8.53
CA GLY A 184 46.25 -37.78 -7.52
C GLY A 184 45.26 -36.79 -6.90
N PHE A 185 44.66 -37.20 -5.77
CA PHE A 185 43.76 -36.38 -4.96
C PHE A 185 44.52 -35.63 -3.87
N THR A 186 44.10 -34.41 -3.54
CA THR A 186 44.66 -33.63 -2.42
C THR A 186 43.58 -33.36 -1.37
N ASN A 187 43.98 -33.35 -0.10
CA ASN A 187 43.16 -32.92 1.02
C ASN A 187 43.52 -31.51 1.51
N LYS A 188 44.38 -30.79 0.78
CA LYS A 188 44.79 -29.43 1.14
C LYS A 188 43.64 -28.46 0.89
N VAL A 189 43.47 -27.51 1.80
CA VAL A 189 42.62 -26.34 1.62
C VAL A 189 43.53 -25.13 1.54
N TYR A 190 43.38 -24.32 0.49
CA TYR A 190 44.07 -23.04 0.41
C TYR A 190 43.15 -21.94 0.89
N ILE A 191 43.68 -21.06 1.72
CA ILE A 191 42.99 -19.90 2.26
C ILE A 191 43.73 -18.64 1.83
N SER A 192 42.99 -17.61 1.47
CA SER A 192 43.56 -16.28 1.28
C SER A 192 42.57 -15.19 1.72
N HIS A 193 43.09 -14.02 2.07
CA HIS A 193 42.28 -12.94 2.61
C HIS A 193 41.74 -12.07 1.46
N LEU A 194 40.44 -11.76 1.45
CA LEU A 194 39.77 -11.00 0.39
C LEU A 194 40.40 -9.60 0.16
N LYS A 195 40.82 -8.93 1.25
CA LYS A 195 41.57 -7.66 1.21
C LYS A 195 42.84 -7.69 0.36
N ASP A 196 43.42 -8.86 0.12
CA ASP A 196 44.65 -9.01 -0.66
C ASP A 196 44.38 -8.91 -2.18
N PHE A 197 43.10 -8.98 -2.58
CA PHE A 197 42.66 -9.02 -3.99
C PHE A 197 41.68 -7.93 -4.37
N ILE A 198 40.90 -7.46 -3.41
CA ILE A 198 39.95 -6.38 -3.55
C ILE A 198 40.31 -5.38 -2.44
N SER A 199 40.43 -4.10 -2.77
CA SER A 199 40.37 -3.05 -1.75
C SER A 199 38.97 -3.06 -1.15
N THR A 200 38.74 -4.01 -0.25
CA THR A 200 37.53 -4.08 0.53
C THR A 200 37.68 -2.95 1.54
N SER A 201 36.95 -1.85 1.33
CA SER A 201 36.30 -1.27 2.51
C SER A 201 35.73 -2.45 3.31
N PRO A 202 35.97 -2.52 4.63
CA PRO A 202 35.59 -3.68 5.41
C PRO A 202 34.16 -4.06 5.05
N PRO A 203 33.82 -5.36 4.95
CA PRO A 203 32.45 -5.72 4.71
C PRO A 203 31.60 -4.98 5.73
N PRO A 204 30.42 -4.45 5.38
CA PRO A 204 29.44 -4.25 6.42
C PRO A 204 29.42 -5.59 7.18
N SER A 205 29.55 -5.53 8.50
CA SER A 205 29.13 -6.65 9.35
C SER A 205 27.87 -7.25 8.72
N PRO A 206 27.68 -8.59 8.70
CA PRO A 206 26.41 -9.17 8.23
C PRO A 206 25.31 -8.28 8.79
N PRO A 207 24.37 -7.75 7.96
CA PRO A 207 23.36 -6.86 8.47
C PRO A 207 22.82 -7.53 9.71
N ILE A 208 22.99 -6.88 10.86
CA ILE A 208 22.27 -7.28 12.05
C ILE A 208 20.84 -7.17 11.55
N ILE A 209 20.23 -8.30 11.19
CA ILE A 209 18.85 -8.26 10.73
C ILE A 209 18.11 -7.67 11.92
N PRO A 210 17.47 -6.49 11.74
CA PRO A 210 17.12 -5.66 12.86
C PRO A 210 16.04 -6.36 13.67
N ASN A 211 15.82 -5.85 14.87
CA ASN A 211 14.56 -6.07 15.56
C ASN A 211 13.41 -6.10 14.55
N PRO A 212 12.49 -7.09 14.60
CA PRO A 212 11.33 -7.12 13.71
C PRO A 212 10.73 -5.72 13.52
N LEU A 213 10.49 -5.35 12.27
CA LEU A 213 9.97 -4.05 11.90
C LEU A 213 8.45 -4.14 11.69
N VAL A 214 7.71 -3.22 12.31
CA VAL A 214 6.29 -3.00 12.04
C VAL A 214 6.11 -1.68 11.31
N LEU A 215 5.61 -1.74 10.07
CA LEU A 215 5.15 -0.56 9.33
C LEU A 215 3.67 -0.32 9.63
N ILE A 216 3.33 0.91 10.01
CA ILE A 216 1.97 1.33 10.35
C ILE A 216 1.56 2.46 9.38
N PRO A 217 0.64 2.20 8.44
CA PRO A 217 0.22 3.21 7.47
C PRO A 217 -0.56 4.36 8.12
N GLY A 218 -0.74 5.45 7.38
CA GLY A 218 -1.62 6.56 7.74
C GLY A 218 -3.10 6.27 7.49
N MET A 219 -3.94 7.27 7.81
CA MET A 219 -5.38 7.24 7.55
C MET A 219 -5.66 6.92 6.07
N GLY A 220 -6.63 6.05 5.80
CA GLY A 220 -6.95 5.61 4.43
C GLY A 220 -5.95 4.64 3.80
N GLY A 221 -4.84 4.31 4.48
CA GLY A 221 -3.87 3.31 3.99
C GLY A 221 -4.32 1.86 4.13
N SER A 222 -5.36 1.59 4.93
CA SER A 222 -5.93 0.25 5.15
C SER A 222 -7.33 0.15 4.56
N TRP A 223 -7.67 -1.04 4.06
CA TRP A 223 -8.95 -1.38 3.44
C TRP A 223 -9.50 -2.69 3.99
N ASN A 224 -10.82 -2.74 4.08
CA ASN A 224 -11.60 -3.93 4.35
C ASN A 224 -12.97 -3.73 3.71
N TYR A 225 -13.25 -4.49 2.65
CA TYR A 225 -14.48 -4.38 1.88
C TYR A 225 -15.74 -4.50 2.75
N GLU A 226 -15.80 -5.52 3.61
CA GLU A 226 -16.93 -5.76 4.51
C GLU A 226 -17.14 -4.62 5.51
N ALA A 227 -16.05 -4.06 6.03
CA ALA A 227 -16.13 -3.00 7.02
C ALA A 227 -16.46 -1.64 6.42
N ILE A 228 -15.92 -1.34 5.23
CA ILE A 228 -16.04 -0.05 4.55
C ILE A 228 -17.29 0.00 3.66
N VAL A 229 -17.64 -1.07 2.97
CA VAL A 229 -18.76 -1.08 2.01
C VAL A 229 -20.04 -1.61 2.67
N HIS A 230 -19.94 -2.65 3.51
CA HIS A 230 -21.11 -3.24 4.18
C HIS A 230 -21.29 -2.81 5.63
N GLY A 231 -20.38 -1.99 6.18
CA GLY A 231 -20.49 -1.46 7.54
C GLY A 231 -20.34 -2.50 8.65
N ARG A 232 -19.66 -3.63 8.38
CA ARG A 232 -19.42 -4.68 9.37
C ARG A 232 -18.26 -4.29 10.31
N ASP A 233 -18.30 -4.81 11.53
CA ASP A 233 -17.19 -4.66 12.48
C ASP A 233 -16.22 -5.82 12.29
N GLU A 234 -15.05 -5.55 11.71
CA GLU A 234 -14.07 -6.55 11.36
C GLU A 234 -12.79 -6.38 12.18
N LYS A 235 -12.21 -7.50 12.60
CA LYS A 235 -10.94 -7.51 13.35
C LYS A 235 -9.79 -7.03 12.46
N ASN A 236 -8.79 -6.38 13.06
CA ASN A 236 -7.65 -5.80 12.34
C ASN A 236 -6.85 -6.81 11.49
N ASP A 237 -6.86 -8.11 11.81
CA ASP A 237 -6.20 -9.17 11.02
C ASP A 237 -6.87 -9.43 9.65
N LYS A 238 -8.12 -8.98 9.47
CA LYS A 238 -8.85 -9.01 8.19
C LYS A 238 -8.58 -7.79 7.31
N TRP A 239 -7.99 -6.72 7.86
CA TRP A 239 -7.67 -5.53 7.10
C TRP A 239 -6.40 -5.74 6.29
N LYS A 240 -6.36 -5.13 5.11
CA LYS A 240 -5.21 -5.16 4.20
C LYS A 240 -4.88 -3.76 3.70
N GLY A 241 -3.83 -3.65 2.89
CA GLY A 241 -3.48 -2.37 2.26
C GLY A 241 -4.58 -1.94 1.29
N MET A 242 -4.94 -0.66 1.30
CA MET A 242 -5.86 -0.08 0.33
C MET A 242 -5.42 -0.40 -1.11
N PRO A 243 -6.27 -1.05 -1.93
CA PRO A 243 -5.99 -1.31 -3.33
C PRO A 243 -5.47 -0.07 -4.05
N TYR A 244 -4.44 -0.25 -4.89
CA TYR A 244 -3.69 0.81 -5.57
C TYR A 244 -2.92 1.77 -4.64
N TYR A 245 -3.63 2.51 -3.77
CA TYR A 245 -3.08 3.57 -2.93
C TYR A 245 -1.96 3.10 -1.99
N PHE A 246 -2.14 1.96 -1.31
CA PHE A 246 -1.13 1.45 -0.38
C PHE A 246 0.15 1.07 -1.12
N LYS A 247 0.03 0.40 -2.27
CA LYS A 247 1.17 0.00 -3.10
C LYS A 247 1.91 1.22 -3.64
N GLU A 248 1.20 2.25 -4.07
CA GLU A 248 1.78 3.48 -4.61
C GLU A 248 2.49 4.32 -3.53
N THR A 249 1.99 4.30 -2.30
CA THR A 249 2.53 5.09 -1.18
C THR A 249 3.67 4.37 -0.47
N TYR A 250 3.50 3.09 -0.15
CA TYR A 250 4.42 2.33 0.70
C TYR A 250 5.24 1.28 -0.06
N GLY A 251 4.83 0.88 -1.26
CA GLY A 251 5.45 -0.22 -2.00
C GLY A 251 6.93 0.02 -2.30
N GLY A 252 7.31 1.26 -2.61
CA GLY A 252 8.71 1.64 -2.83
C GLY A 252 9.58 1.46 -1.58
N LEU A 253 9.08 1.89 -0.41
CA LEU A 253 9.77 1.69 0.86
C LEU A 253 9.86 0.20 1.23
N LEU A 254 8.79 -0.57 1.00
CA LEU A 254 8.77 -2.01 1.26
C LEU A 254 9.82 -2.75 0.43
N HIS A 255 9.96 -2.43 -0.87
CA HIS A 255 11.04 -2.99 -1.69
C HIS A 255 12.43 -2.57 -1.20
N ALA A 256 12.60 -1.32 -0.77
CA ALA A 256 13.89 -0.87 -0.21
C ALA A 256 14.24 -1.60 1.10
N LEU A 257 13.24 -1.91 1.93
CA LEU A 257 13.42 -2.72 3.14
C LEU A 257 13.74 -4.19 2.79
N GLU A 258 13.10 -4.76 1.76
CA GLU A 258 13.43 -6.09 1.27
C GLU A 258 14.87 -6.18 0.76
N ASP A 259 15.33 -5.18 -0.01
CA ASP A 259 16.73 -5.04 -0.42
C ASP A 259 17.70 -4.87 0.76
N ALA A 260 17.22 -4.34 1.89
CA ALA A 260 17.97 -4.25 3.14
C ALA A 260 18.00 -5.56 3.95
N GLY A 261 17.35 -6.63 3.47
CA GLY A 261 17.33 -7.95 4.09
C GLY A 261 16.10 -8.23 4.97
N TYR A 262 15.07 -7.39 4.90
CA TYR A 262 13.78 -7.71 5.49
C TYR A 262 12.98 -8.68 4.59
N GLU A 263 12.18 -9.52 5.23
CA GLU A 263 11.29 -10.51 4.65
C GLU A 263 9.91 -10.34 5.31
N LYS A 264 8.90 -10.12 4.47
CA LYS A 264 7.51 -10.01 4.92
C LYS A 264 7.09 -11.22 5.75
N GLU A 265 6.31 -10.97 6.80
CA GLU A 265 5.78 -11.98 7.73
C GLU A 265 6.85 -12.74 8.54
N LYS A 266 8.13 -12.37 8.41
CA LYS A 266 9.23 -12.97 9.16
C LYS A 266 9.94 -11.95 10.06
N ASN A 267 10.28 -10.80 9.54
CA ASN A 267 10.91 -9.71 10.29
C ASN A 267 10.46 -8.33 9.79
N LEU A 268 9.60 -8.28 8.76
CA LEU A 268 8.87 -7.10 8.33
C LEU A 268 7.38 -7.44 8.37
N TYR A 269 6.66 -6.67 9.15
CA TYR A 269 5.22 -6.81 9.35
C TYR A 269 4.55 -5.48 9.03
N ILE A 270 3.34 -5.56 8.51
CA ILE A 270 2.50 -4.39 8.27
C ILE A 270 1.29 -4.52 9.17
N TYR A 271 1.06 -3.51 10.00
CA TYR A 271 -0.11 -3.45 10.86
C TYR A 271 -1.21 -2.67 10.15
N TYR A 272 -2.06 -3.39 9.42
CA TYR A 272 -3.32 -2.85 8.90
C TYR A 272 -4.34 -2.75 10.02
N TYR A 273 -5.17 -1.71 9.98
CA TYR A 273 -6.09 -1.38 11.06
C TYR A 273 -7.29 -0.58 10.56
N ASP A 274 -8.38 -0.62 11.33
CA ASP A 274 -9.54 0.23 11.08
C ASP A 274 -9.23 1.69 11.45
N TRP A 275 -8.82 2.47 10.45
CA TRP A 275 -8.45 3.87 10.61
C TRP A 275 -9.61 4.78 11.03
N ARG A 276 -10.86 4.28 10.99
CA ARG A 276 -12.05 5.02 11.45
C ARG A 276 -12.18 5.01 12.97
N LYS A 277 -11.64 3.98 13.64
CA LYS A 277 -11.68 3.83 15.10
C LYS A 277 -10.61 4.70 15.77
N ASN A 278 -10.89 5.12 17.00
CA ASN A 278 -10.00 5.97 17.80
C ASN A 278 -8.55 5.45 17.85
N ILE A 279 -7.58 6.36 17.88
CA ILE A 279 -6.15 6.05 17.85
C ILE A 279 -5.73 5.21 19.07
N THR A 280 -6.29 5.49 20.24
CA THR A 280 -6.03 4.69 21.46
C THR A 280 -6.49 3.24 21.30
N TYR A 281 -7.65 3.00 20.67
CA TYR A 281 -8.13 1.64 20.44
C TYR A 281 -7.16 0.89 19.52
N ASN A 282 -6.75 1.49 18.41
CA ASN A 282 -5.81 0.88 17.47
C ASN A 282 -4.42 0.65 18.09
N ALA A 283 -3.99 1.47 19.05
CA ALA A 283 -2.75 1.26 19.79
C ALA A 283 -2.82 0.08 20.77
N LEU A 284 -3.99 -0.22 21.32
CA LEU A 284 -4.21 -1.42 22.15
C LEU A 284 -4.25 -2.68 21.29
N GLU A 285 -4.91 -2.64 20.14
CA GLU A 285 -4.93 -3.78 19.19
C GLU A 285 -3.54 -4.06 18.59
N LEU A 286 -2.67 -3.04 18.48
CA LEU A 286 -1.28 -3.20 18.06
C LEU A 286 -0.47 -4.05 19.06
N ASP A 287 -0.79 -4.03 20.35
CA ASP A 287 -0.13 -4.87 21.36
C ASP A 287 -0.38 -6.35 21.09
N SER A 288 -1.64 -6.72 20.84
CA SER A 288 -2.04 -8.08 20.46
C SER A 288 -1.33 -8.50 19.18
N PHE A 289 -1.30 -7.63 18.16
CA PHE A 289 -0.58 -7.90 16.91
C PHE A 289 0.92 -8.15 17.14
N ILE A 290 1.58 -7.32 17.96
CA ILE A 290 3.00 -7.49 18.24
C ILE A 290 3.27 -8.80 19.00
N LYS A 291 2.49 -9.11 20.03
CA LYS A 291 2.68 -10.33 20.83
C LYS A 291 2.36 -11.59 20.06
N ASP A 292 1.21 -11.61 19.38
CA ASP A 292 0.66 -12.83 18.79
C ASP A 292 1.17 -13.10 17.37
N LYS A 293 1.71 -12.08 16.69
CA LYS A 293 2.21 -12.20 15.31
C LYS A 293 3.69 -11.88 15.16
N VAL A 294 4.15 -10.75 15.70
CA VAL A 294 5.53 -10.27 15.48
C VAL A 294 6.55 -11.02 16.35
N LEU A 295 6.21 -11.25 17.61
CA LEU A 295 7.12 -11.81 18.63
C LEU A 295 6.87 -13.29 18.95
N LYS A 296 5.77 -13.88 18.48
CA LYS A 296 5.31 -15.23 18.83
C LYS A 296 6.39 -16.32 18.76
N ASP A 297 7.21 -16.28 17.72
CA ASP A 297 8.28 -17.28 17.46
C ASP A 297 9.69 -16.67 17.55
N LYS A 298 9.84 -15.57 18.30
CA LYS A 298 11.11 -14.87 18.49
C LYS A 298 11.76 -15.22 19.82
N LEU A 299 13.06 -14.98 19.92
CA LEU A 299 13.80 -15.16 21.17
C LEU A 299 13.20 -14.26 22.26
N GLU A 300 13.24 -14.73 23.50
CA GLU A 300 12.84 -13.95 24.66
C GLU A 300 13.63 -12.63 24.72
N ASN A 301 12.94 -11.52 25.00
CA ASN A 301 13.47 -10.14 24.95
C ASN A 301 13.80 -9.59 23.54
N THR A 302 13.37 -10.26 22.46
CA THR A 302 13.40 -9.64 21.13
C THR A 302 12.55 -8.37 21.13
N LYS A 303 13.12 -7.26 20.66
CA LYS A 303 12.43 -5.98 20.57
C LYS A 303 11.92 -5.75 19.15
N VAL A 304 11.07 -4.75 18.98
CA VAL A 304 10.44 -4.36 17.72
C VAL A 304 10.83 -2.92 17.38
N ASP A 305 11.14 -2.68 16.11
CA ASP A 305 11.23 -1.34 15.54
C ASP A 305 9.88 -0.99 14.88
N MET A 306 9.42 0.25 15.01
CA MET A 306 8.17 0.70 14.41
C MET A 306 8.40 1.91 13.51
N VAL A 307 7.80 1.91 12.33
CA VAL A 307 7.70 3.06 11.44
C VAL A 307 6.23 3.36 11.23
N GLY A 308 5.76 4.49 11.74
CA GLY A 308 4.39 4.95 11.56
C GLY A 308 4.33 6.20 10.70
N HIS A 309 3.48 6.18 9.68
CA HIS A 309 3.22 7.34 8.81
C HIS A 309 1.93 8.05 9.23
N SER A 310 1.94 9.39 9.28
CA SER A 310 0.75 10.20 9.57
C SER A 310 0.06 9.72 10.88
N MET A 311 -1.24 9.40 10.84
CA MET A 311 -1.98 8.79 11.96
C MET A 311 -1.31 7.52 12.52
N GLY A 312 -0.67 6.69 11.68
CA GLY A 312 0.03 5.48 12.09
C GLY A 312 1.19 5.73 13.06
N GLY A 313 1.85 6.89 12.95
CA GLY A 313 2.89 7.27 13.91
C GLY A 313 2.34 7.72 15.27
N LEU A 314 1.12 8.25 15.32
CA LEU A 314 0.42 8.51 16.58
C LEU A 314 0.02 7.20 17.28
N ILE A 315 -0.41 6.18 16.52
CA ILE A 315 -0.68 4.83 17.03
C ILE A 315 0.60 4.24 17.62
N ALA A 316 1.71 4.28 16.87
CA ALA A 316 3.01 3.76 17.30
C ALA A 316 3.51 4.44 18.59
N ARG A 317 3.42 5.77 18.64
CA ARG A 317 3.78 6.58 19.81
C ARG A 317 2.90 6.23 21.00
N LYS A 318 1.58 6.18 20.81
CA LYS A 318 0.64 5.87 21.90
C LYS A 318 0.91 4.49 22.48
N TYR A 319 1.10 3.47 21.63
CA TYR A 319 1.44 2.12 22.07
C TYR A 319 2.73 2.11 22.91
N ASN A 320 3.80 2.72 22.41
CA ASN A 320 5.09 2.77 23.12
C ASN A 320 4.97 3.41 24.51
N GLN A 321 4.24 4.53 24.60
CA GLN A 321 4.04 5.27 25.84
C GLN A 321 3.11 4.55 26.83
N TYR A 322 2.01 3.98 26.33
CA TYR A 322 0.98 3.36 27.17
C TYR A 322 1.51 2.11 27.87
N PHE A 323 2.19 1.24 27.12
CA PHE A 323 2.73 0.00 27.66
C PHE A 323 4.11 0.17 28.31
N LYS A 324 4.75 1.33 28.16
CA LYS A 324 6.15 1.57 28.55
C LYS A 324 7.05 0.42 28.07
N SER A 325 6.80 -0.02 26.84
CA SER A 325 7.07 -1.40 26.43
C SER A 325 8.57 -1.65 26.32
N GLU A 326 9.09 -2.55 27.16
CA GLU A 326 10.47 -3.04 27.05
C GLU A 326 10.72 -3.74 25.70
N ASN A 327 9.65 -4.20 25.04
CA ASN A 327 9.66 -4.86 23.74
C ASN A 327 9.80 -3.90 22.55
N VAL A 328 9.90 -2.59 22.78
CA VAL A 328 10.14 -1.60 21.71
C VAL A 328 11.59 -1.16 21.74
N ASN A 329 12.23 -1.16 20.58
CA ASN A 329 13.59 -0.65 20.39
C ASN A 329 13.58 0.76 19.79
N LYS A 330 12.81 0.98 18.72
CA LYS A 330 12.68 2.30 18.07
C LYS A 330 11.25 2.61 17.67
N VAL A 331 10.92 3.90 17.68
CA VAL A 331 9.69 4.44 17.10
C VAL A 331 10.05 5.56 16.14
N ILE A 332 9.75 5.39 14.87
CA ILE A 332 9.97 6.40 13.84
C ILE A 332 8.60 6.89 13.38
N THR A 333 8.30 8.17 13.60
CA THR A 333 7.06 8.78 13.12
C THR A 333 7.37 9.66 11.93
N SER A 334 6.67 9.48 10.81
CA SER A 334 6.85 10.26 9.58
C SER A 334 5.60 11.08 9.31
N GLY A 335 5.70 12.42 9.37
CA GLY A 335 4.57 13.33 9.14
C GLY A 335 3.42 13.18 10.14
N SER A 336 3.67 12.74 11.38
CA SER A 336 2.59 12.48 12.35
C SER A 336 2.13 13.76 13.07
N PRO A 337 0.82 14.08 13.11
CA PRO A 337 0.32 15.32 13.72
C PRO A 337 0.30 15.27 15.26
N HIS A 338 1.46 15.42 15.91
CA HIS A 338 1.58 15.36 17.37
C HIS A 338 0.88 16.52 18.11
N LYS A 339 0.40 17.54 17.39
CA LYS A 339 -0.48 18.61 17.91
C LYS A 339 -1.78 18.77 17.12
N GLY A 340 -2.11 17.80 16.26
CA GLY A 340 -3.26 17.84 15.36
C GLY A 340 -2.97 18.54 14.02
N THR A 341 -3.99 18.67 13.19
CA THR A 341 -3.93 19.32 11.87
C THR A 341 -5.18 20.16 11.59
N GLY A 342 -5.00 21.32 10.96
CA GLY A 342 -6.12 22.15 10.50
C GLY A 342 -6.91 21.53 9.36
N MET A 343 -6.32 20.57 8.64
CA MET A 343 -6.90 19.90 7.47
C MET A 343 -8.25 19.22 7.78
N VAL A 344 -8.43 18.71 9.01
CA VAL A 344 -9.64 17.94 9.38
C VAL A 344 -10.82 18.81 9.83
N PHE A 345 -10.65 20.12 10.00
CA PHE A 345 -11.73 20.99 10.47
C PHE A 345 -12.92 21.02 9.49
N ARG A 346 -12.62 21.25 8.21
CA ARG A 346 -13.63 21.28 7.13
C ARG A 346 -14.36 19.96 6.97
N LEU A 347 -13.62 18.86 7.10
CA LEU A 347 -14.18 17.52 7.05
C LEU A 347 -15.13 17.26 8.22
N TRP A 348 -14.69 17.53 9.45
CA TRP A 348 -15.43 17.19 10.67
C TRP A 348 -16.68 18.05 10.88
N GLU A 349 -16.63 19.34 10.56
CA GLU A 349 -17.75 20.26 10.77
C GLU A 349 -18.56 20.56 9.52
N GLY A 350 -18.04 20.28 8.34
CA GLY A 350 -18.68 20.64 7.07
C GLY A 350 -19.00 19.48 6.15
N ALA A 351 -18.43 18.29 6.40
CA ALA A 351 -18.29 17.25 5.39
C ALA A 351 -17.69 17.81 4.08
N ASP A 352 -16.74 18.75 4.23
CA ASP A 352 -16.04 19.41 3.14
C ASP A 352 -14.64 18.78 3.01
N TYR A 353 -14.38 18.20 1.84
CA TYR A 353 -13.17 17.43 1.53
C TYR A 353 -12.09 18.28 0.86
N SER A 354 -12.31 19.59 0.66
CA SER A 354 -11.44 20.45 -0.15
C SER A 354 -10.00 20.53 0.33
N ASP A 355 -9.80 20.38 1.64
CA ASP A 355 -8.48 20.47 2.27
C ASP A 355 -7.73 19.12 2.26
N MET A 356 -8.39 18.01 1.86
CA MET A 356 -7.76 16.69 1.85
C MET A 356 -6.78 16.55 0.69
N GLU A 357 -5.57 16.08 1.00
CA GLU A 357 -4.58 15.79 -0.04
C GLU A 357 -4.90 14.50 -0.81
N GLY A 358 -4.50 14.45 -2.07
CA GLY A 358 -4.49 13.20 -2.81
C GLY A 358 -5.89 12.65 -3.11
N LEU A 359 -5.96 11.34 -3.35
CA LEU A 359 -7.22 10.60 -3.50
C LEU A 359 -8.00 10.46 -2.19
N MET A 360 -7.48 11.01 -1.08
CA MET A 360 -8.12 10.89 0.22
C MET A 360 -9.47 11.61 0.26
N GLY A 361 -9.57 12.80 -0.35
CA GLY A 361 -10.84 13.54 -0.44
C GLY A 361 -11.92 12.71 -1.14
N PRO A 362 -11.71 12.32 -2.42
CA PRO A 362 -12.66 11.49 -3.14
C PRO A 362 -12.94 10.14 -2.46
N ALA A 363 -11.94 9.47 -1.89
CA ALA A 363 -12.15 8.20 -1.16
C ALA A 363 -13.00 8.37 0.10
N LEU A 364 -12.79 9.44 0.87
CA LEU A 364 -13.62 9.78 2.02
C LEU A 364 -15.04 10.14 1.58
N ARG A 365 -15.20 10.85 0.46
CA ARG A 365 -16.52 11.10 -0.12
C ARG A 365 -17.21 9.81 -0.54
N THR A 366 -16.53 8.87 -1.21
CA THR A 366 -17.07 7.54 -1.52
C THR A 366 -17.60 6.87 -0.26
N TYR A 367 -16.78 6.87 0.79
CA TYR A 367 -17.14 6.28 2.07
C TYR A 367 -18.36 6.95 2.69
N VAL A 368 -18.43 8.29 2.68
CA VAL A 368 -19.61 9.00 3.17
C VAL A 368 -20.83 8.63 2.34
N ASN A 369 -20.75 8.63 1.00
CA ASN A 369 -21.87 8.27 0.13
C ASN A 369 -22.41 6.85 0.39
N ILE A 370 -21.54 5.89 0.71
CA ILE A 370 -21.95 4.53 1.07
C ILE A 370 -22.78 4.50 2.37
N HIS A 371 -22.38 5.30 3.36
CA HIS A 371 -22.93 5.25 4.72
C HIS A 371 -23.97 6.32 5.04
N ASN A 372 -24.10 7.34 4.19
CA ASN A 372 -24.88 8.53 4.46
C ASN A 372 -26.37 8.23 4.71
N LYS A 373 -26.91 7.17 4.10
CA LYS A 373 -28.29 6.68 4.32
C LYS A 373 -28.58 6.35 5.79
N ASN A 374 -27.56 6.01 6.57
CA ASN A 374 -27.69 5.60 7.97
C ASN A 374 -27.78 6.80 8.95
N TYR A 375 -27.53 8.03 8.49
CA TYR A 375 -27.46 9.21 9.33
C TYR A 375 -28.19 10.40 8.71
N LYS A 376 -28.53 11.39 9.54
CA LYS A 376 -29.34 12.52 9.09
C LYS A 376 -28.55 13.43 8.14
N THR A 377 -27.24 13.61 8.38
CA THR A 377 -26.38 14.52 7.62
C THR A 377 -25.04 13.87 7.26
N ASN A 378 -24.37 14.39 6.25
CA ASN A 378 -23.01 13.96 5.89
C ASN A 378 -22.01 14.25 7.04
N VAL A 379 -22.18 15.37 7.74
CA VAL A 379 -21.42 15.70 8.96
C VAL A 379 -21.60 14.62 10.03
N GLU A 380 -22.84 14.24 10.33
CA GLU A 380 -23.13 13.19 11.32
C GLU A 380 -22.56 11.84 10.88
N THR A 381 -22.57 11.55 9.58
CA THR A 381 -21.99 10.33 9.00
C THR A 381 -20.50 10.24 9.33
N ILE A 382 -19.73 11.30 9.09
CA ILE A 382 -18.30 11.34 9.43
C ILE A 382 -18.11 11.20 10.94
N GLN A 383 -18.81 12.02 11.73
CA GLN A 383 -18.63 12.10 13.18
C GLN A 383 -18.93 10.77 13.89
N LYS A 384 -19.93 10.02 13.42
CA LYS A 384 -20.33 8.74 14.03
C LYS A 384 -19.57 7.54 13.49
N SER A 385 -19.18 7.58 12.22
CA SER A 385 -18.59 6.42 11.56
C SER A 385 -17.06 6.45 11.53
N ALA A 386 -16.43 7.62 11.66
CA ALA A 386 -14.98 7.80 11.71
C ALA A 386 -14.55 8.77 12.83
N PRO A 387 -14.81 8.43 14.12
CA PRO A 387 -14.45 9.28 15.26
C PRO A 387 -12.94 9.59 15.38
N SER A 388 -12.06 8.78 14.76
CA SER A 388 -10.62 9.04 14.71
C SER A 388 -10.24 10.37 14.05
N VAL A 389 -11.10 10.95 13.22
CA VAL A 389 -10.87 12.28 12.62
C VAL A 389 -10.77 13.36 13.71
N LEU A 390 -11.54 13.23 14.80
CA LEU A 390 -11.47 14.13 15.95
C LEU A 390 -10.18 13.96 16.76
N ASP A 391 -9.57 12.77 16.76
CA ASP A 391 -8.25 12.55 17.38
C ASP A 391 -7.12 13.31 16.65
N LEU A 392 -7.41 13.87 15.46
CA LEU A 392 -6.50 14.71 14.68
C LEU A 392 -6.79 16.21 14.80
N PHE A 393 -7.80 16.64 15.55
CA PHE A 393 -8.16 18.05 15.68
C PHE A 393 -7.00 18.91 16.24
N PRO A 394 -6.83 20.17 15.81
CA PRO A 394 -5.76 21.05 16.29
C PRO A 394 -5.81 21.29 17.81
N MET A 395 -4.63 21.30 18.43
CA MET A 395 -4.44 21.65 19.86
C MET A 395 -4.02 23.11 20.09
N TRP A 396 -4.03 23.95 19.05
CA TRP A 396 -3.69 25.37 19.14
C TRP A 396 -4.86 26.25 18.74
N ASP A 397 -4.84 27.53 19.08
CA ASP A 397 -5.84 28.51 18.64
C ASP A 397 -5.78 28.67 17.12
N PHE A 398 -6.61 27.92 16.39
CA PHE A 398 -6.54 27.80 14.93
C PHE A 398 -7.68 28.55 14.22
N LEU A 399 -8.72 28.98 14.93
CA LEU A 399 -9.84 29.73 14.36
C LEU A 399 -9.66 31.24 14.59
N LYS A 400 -9.93 32.04 13.56
CA LYS A 400 -9.97 33.51 13.63
C LYS A 400 -11.38 34.00 13.32
N ASP A 401 -11.94 34.83 14.19
CA ASP A 401 -13.23 35.46 13.92
C ASP A 401 -13.17 36.46 12.76
N SER A 402 -14.32 37.04 12.41
CA SER A 402 -14.44 38.02 11.32
C SER A 402 -13.62 39.30 11.56
N GLY A 403 -13.29 39.62 12.82
CA GLY A 403 -12.38 40.71 13.20
C GLY A 403 -10.90 40.33 13.15
N GLY A 404 -10.57 39.07 12.89
CA GLY A 404 -9.21 38.53 12.87
C GLY A 404 -8.68 38.13 14.25
N SER A 405 -9.50 38.15 15.29
CA SER A 405 -9.11 37.74 16.64
C SER A 405 -9.11 36.22 16.76
N LEU A 406 -8.11 35.67 17.44
CA LEU A 406 -8.02 34.22 17.69
C LEU A 406 -9.11 33.78 18.67
N LYS A 407 -9.86 32.74 18.30
CA LYS A 407 -10.69 31.98 19.23
C LYS A 407 -9.81 30.96 19.96
N SER A 408 -10.02 30.86 21.27
CA SER A 408 -9.29 29.87 22.07
C SER A 408 -9.73 28.45 21.70
N ALA A 409 -8.79 27.55 21.52
CA ALA A 409 -9.04 26.11 21.33
C ALA A 409 -9.79 25.49 22.52
N GLU A 410 -9.82 26.13 23.70
CA GLU A 410 -10.63 25.66 24.82
C GLU A 410 -12.11 26.04 24.72
N SER A 411 -12.43 27.02 23.88
CA SER A 411 -13.78 27.57 23.71
C SER A 411 -14.55 26.97 22.54
N ILE A 412 -13.89 26.20 21.68
CA ILE A 412 -14.52 25.49 20.56
C ILE A 412 -15.31 24.28 21.08
N HIS A 413 -16.32 23.88 20.33
CA HIS A 413 -17.25 22.81 20.68
C HIS A 413 -16.58 21.44 20.65
N TRP A 414 -15.85 21.14 19.57
CA TRP A 414 -15.20 19.84 19.38
C TRP A 414 -13.76 19.86 19.85
N LYS A 415 -13.41 18.94 20.75
CA LYS A 415 -12.07 18.87 21.35
C LYS A 415 -11.36 17.57 21.01
N ASN A 416 -10.06 17.68 20.79
CA ASN A 416 -9.18 16.53 20.67
C ASN A 416 -8.87 15.97 22.07
N GLU A 417 -9.51 14.85 22.41
CA GLU A 417 -9.31 14.17 23.69
C GLU A 417 -8.13 13.18 23.65
N PHE A 418 -7.55 12.91 22.48
CA PHE A 418 -6.47 11.94 22.31
C PHE A 418 -5.09 12.54 22.63
N ILE A 419 -4.72 13.65 21.99
CA ILE A 419 -3.36 14.23 22.12
C ILE A 419 -2.99 14.55 23.58
N PRO A 420 -3.89 15.09 24.42
CA PRO A 420 -3.61 15.30 25.84
C PRO A 420 -3.22 14.03 26.61
N THR A 421 -3.54 12.84 26.09
CA THR A 421 -3.20 11.54 26.72
C THR A 421 -1.81 11.03 26.36
N LEU A 422 -1.08 11.74 25.50
CA LEU A 422 0.32 11.43 25.16
C LEU A 422 1.25 12.02 26.23
N ASP A 423 2.26 11.26 26.62
CA ASP A 423 3.28 11.70 27.58
C ASP A 423 4.48 12.31 26.82
N PRO A 424 4.66 13.64 26.82
CA PRO A 424 5.81 14.27 26.16
C PRO A 424 7.13 13.97 26.88
N LEU A 425 7.11 13.68 28.19
CA LEU A 425 8.32 13.41 28.97
C LEU A 425 8.83 11.98 28.77
N TYR A 426 7.95 11.06 28.38
CA TYR A 426 8.35 9.69 28.06
C TYR A 426 9.43 9.64 26.97
N GLU A 427 9.30 10.47 25.92
CA GLU A 427 10.25 10.51 24.81
C GLU A 427 11.63 11.06 25.21
N LEU A 428 11.71 11.90 26.24
CA LEU A 428 13.00 12.33 26.82
C LEU A 428 13.73 11.18 27.52
N SER A 429 12.96 10.28 28.14
CA SER A 429 13.49 9.15 28.90
C SER A 429 13.77 7.91 28.04
N ASN A 430 13.29 7.89 26.79
CA ASN A 430 13.44 6.77 25.86
C ASN A 430 13.99 7.25 24.50
N PRO A 431 15.33 7.22 24.29
CA PRO A 431 15.99 7.82 23.14
C PRO A 431 15.75 7.09 21.80
N GLY A 432 14.91 6.04 21.78
CA GLY A 432 14.57 5.27 20.58
C GLY A 432 13.59 5.96 19.63
N THR A 433 13.01 7.10 20.00
CA THR A 433 12.02 7.81 19.18
C THR A 433 12.66 8.84 18.24
N THR A 434 12.28 8.80 16.97
CA THR A 434 12.71 9.73 15.92
C THR A 434 11.48 10.30 15.21
N THR A 435 11.47 11.61 14.96
CA THR A 435 10.45 12.25 14.10
C THR A 435 11.07 12.66 12.78
N ILE A 436 10.46 12.23 11.68
CA ILE A 436 10.70 12.73 10.33
C ILE A 436 9.51 13.61 9.95
N PHE A 437 9.74 14.82 9.47
CA PHE A 437 8.65 15.71 9.05
C PHE A 437 8.98 16.48 7.77
N GLY A 438 7.93 16.85 7.05
CA GLY A 438 8.04 17.62 5.81
C GLY A 438 7.98 19.13 6.04
N THR A 439 8.69 19.86 5.19
CA THR A 439 8.68 21.32 5.07
C THR A 439 8.61 21.73 3.60
N GLY A 440 8.45 23.03 3.34
CA GLY A 440 8.45 23.59 1.98
C GLY A 440 7.08 23.70 1.32
N HIS A 441 6.00 23.32 2.02
CA HIS A 441 4.63 23.38 1.52
C HIS A 441 3.74 24.23 2.44
N ASP A 442 2.86 25.03 1.82
CA ASP A 442 1.86 25.83 2.52
C ASP A 442 0.88 24.91 3.24
N THR A 443 0.82 25.03 4.57
CA THR A 443 0.04 24.14 5.41
C THR A 443 -0.86 24.94 6.35
N ILE A 444 -2.13 24.53 6.48
CA ILE A 444 -3.16 25.31 7.18
C ILE A 444 -2.74 25.56 8.64
N LYS A 445 -2.60 26.85 8.98
CA LYS A 445 -2.32 27.32 10.33
C LYS A 445 -3.52 27.93 11.01
N TYR A 446 -4.21 28.82 10.30
CA TYR A 446 -5.41 29.49 10.77
C TYR A 446 -6.53 29.36 9.74
N ILE A 447 -7.76 29.28 10.24
CA ILE A 447 -8.98 29.29 9.44
C ILE A 447 -9.79 30.51 9.89
N LYS A 448 -10.04 31.44 8.97
CA LYS A 448 -10.94 32.56 9.20
C LYS A 448 -12.36 32.07 9.07
N ILE A 449 -13.19 32.42 10.04
CA ILE A 449 -14.56 31.97 10.14
C ILE A 449 -15.55 33.13 10.24
N GLU A 450 -16.77 32.87 9.77
CA GLU A 450 -17.95 33.71 9.95
C GLU A 450 -19.08 32.96 10.64
N ASP A 451 -20.15 33.69 10.98
CA ASP A 451 -21.36 33.09 11.53
C ASP A 451 -22.04 32.21 10.47
N ARG A 452 -22.42 31.01 10.87
CA ARG A 452 -23.15 30.09 10.01
C ARG A 452 -24.56 30.64 9.72
N ASN A 453 -25.08 30.37 8.53
CA ASN A 453 -26.42 30.80 8.12
C ASN A 453 -27.48 29.68 8.32
N ASP A 454 -28.75 29.99 8.09
CA ASP A 454 -29.87 29.03 8.22
C ASP A 454 -29.68 27.72 7.44
N LYS A 455 -29.01 27.76 6.27
CA LYS A 455 -28.69 26.55 5.47
C LYS A 455 -27.68 25.70 6.25
N ASP A 456 -26.59 26.31 6.68
CA ASP A 456 -25.54 25.64 7.46
C ASP A 456 -26.13 25.01 8.74
N GLU A 457 -27.02 25.72 9.46
CA GLU A 457 -27.69 25.17 10.64
C GLU A 457 -28.58 23.97 10.32
N THR A 458 -29.32 24.05 9.21
CA THR A 458 -30.23 22.96 8.76
C THR A 458 -29.44 21.68 8.46
N PHE A 459 -28.22 21.82 7.92
CA PHE A 459 -27.33 20.70 7.62
C PHE A 459 -26.37 20.33 8.75
N GLY A 460 -26.48 21.01 9.90
CA GLY A 460 -25.65 20.74 11.08
C GLY A 460 -24.18 21.10 10.87
N LYS A 461 -23.88 22.02 9.95
CA LYS A 461 -22.51 22.42 9.63
C LYS A 461 -22.01 23.53 10.55
N TRP A 462 -20.67 23.62 10.64
CA TRP A 462 -19.94 24.80 11.09
C TRP A 462 -20.35 25.31 12.48
N ILE A 463 -20.44 24.40 13.45
CA ILE A 463 -20.87 24.75 14.82
C ILE A 463 -19.92 25.76 15.48
N ASP A 464 -18.62 25.71 15.16
CA ASP A 464 -17.61 26.64 15.69
C ASP A 464 -17.36 27.86 14.78
N GLY A 465 -17.92 27.85 13.57
CA GLY A 465 -17.92 28.93 12.60
C GLY A 465 -17.59 28.47 11.18
N LYS A 466 -18.19 29.11 10.18
CA LYS A 466 -18.04 28.72 8.77
C LYS A 466 -16.72 29.19 8.19
N PRO A 467 -15.87 28.31 7.63
CA PRO A 467 -14.64 28.69 6.95
C PRO A 467 -14.88 29.64 5.78
N VAL A 468 -14.10 30.72 5.73
CA VAL A 468 -14.11 31.68 4.62
C VAL A 468 -12.77 31.69 3.89
N SER A 469 -11.66 31.56 4.63
CA SER A 469 -10.31 31.49 4.06
C SER A 469 -9.32 30.87 5.04
N GLN A 470 -8.19 30.42 4.53
CA GLN A 470 -7.09 29.84 5.28
C GLN A 470 -5.87 30.77 5.26
N GLU A 471 -5.10 30.74 6.35
CA GLU A 471 -3.75 31.25 6.40
C GLU A 471 -2.78 30.09 6.66
N TYR A 472 -1.63 30.14 6.00
CA TYR A 472 -0.70 29.03 5.93
C TYR A 472 0.60 29.33 6.67
N GLU A 473 1.23 28.28 7.20
CA GLU A 473 2.62 28.26 7.67
C GLU A 473 3.35 27.08 7.01
N ILE A 474 4.65 26.97 7.28
CA ILE A 474 5.48 25.89 6.74
C ILE A 474 5.09 24.51 7.31
N GLY A 475 4.95 23.55 6.43
CA GLY A 475 4.73 22.14 6.76
C GLY A 475 4.84 21.27 5.51
N ASP A 476 4.18 20.12 5.54
CA ASP A 476 4.17 19.14 4.46
C ASP A 476 2.91 19.23 3.56
N GLY A 477 2.09 20.27 3.71
CA GLY A 477 0.82 20.46 3.00
C GLY A 477 -0.38 20.01 3.82
N ALA A 478 -0.24 18.93 4.60
CA ALA A 478 -1.28 18.40 5.48
C ALA A 478 -1.02 18.72 6.95
N ILE A 479 0.25 18.68 7.38
CA ILE A 479 0.68 18.73 8.78
C ILE A 479 1.73 19.81 8.95
N LEU A 480 1.45 20.78 9.83
CA LEU A 480 2.40 21.84 10.16
C LEU A 480 3.70 21.22 10.68
N ALA A 481 4.85 21.76 10.27
CA ALA A 481 6.15 21.30 10.79
C ALA A 481 6.21 21.39 12.33
N ALA A 482 5.61 22.45 12.90
CA ALA A 482 5.51 22.64 14.35
C ALA A 482 4.57 21.67 15.09
N SER A 483 3.67 21.00 14.34
CA SER A 483 2.81 19.90 14.83
C SER A 483 3.49 18.55 14.65
N ALA A 484 4.20 18.34 13.54
CA ALA A 484 4.91 17.09 13.25
C ALA A 484 6.17 16.87 14.10
N ARG A 485 6.75 17.95 14.63
CA ARG A 485 7.90 17.88 15.54
C ARG A 485 7.46 17.68 16.99
N ILE A 486 8.10 16.73 17.67
CA ILE A 486 8.07 16.63 19.15
C ILE A 486 9.24 17.48 19.68
N PRO A 487 9.00 18.63 20.34
CA PRO A 487 10.07 19.54 20.75
C PRO A 487 11.12 18.91 21.67
N GLU A 488 10.71 17.92 22.46
CA GLU A 488 11.51 17.31 23.51
C GLU A 488 12.51 16.26 23.00
N ILE A 489 12.44 15.84 21.72
CA ILE A 489 13.37 14.83 21.17
C ILE A 489 14.50 15.46 20.36
N ASN A 490 15.69 14.86 20.46
CA ASN A 490 16.90 15.34 19.78
C ASN A 490 17.06 14.77 18.35
N PHE A 491 16.40 13.64 18.03
CA PHE A 491 16.50 12.98 16.73
C PHE A 491 15.35 13.40 15.83
N VAL A 492 15.63 14.42 15.04
CA VAL A 492 14.66 15.09 14.18
C VAL A 492 15.25 15.21 12.78
N GLU A 493 14.56 14.69 11.78
CA GLU A 493 14.96 14.80 10.38
C GLU A 493 13.91 15.63 9.62
N GLU A 494 14.33 16.77 9.10
CA GLU A 494 13.50 17.66 8.29
C GLU A 494 13.73 17.38 6.80
N LEU A 495 12.64 17.25 6.04
CA LEU A 495 12.68 16.97 4.60
C LEU A 495 11.86 17.99 3.83
N ASN A 496 12.40 18.54 2.74
CA ASN A 496 11.58 19.32 1.80
C ASN A 496 10.72 18.35 0.97
N SER A 497 9.52 18.05 1.46
CA SER A 497 8.62 17.00 0.95
C SER A 497 7.19 17.29 1.41
N ASN A 498 6.23 17.03 0.54
CA ASN A 498 4.81 17.01 0.93
C ASN A 498 4.48 15.73 1.72
N HIS A 499 3.26 15.65 2.26
CA HIS A 499 2.86 14.57 3.16
C HIS A 499 3.03 13.18 2.53
N GLY A 500 2.58 12.97 1.30
CA GLY A 500 2.75 11.70 0.58
C GLY A 500 4.22 11.40 0.22
N GLU A 501 4.99 12.43 -0.13
CA GLU A 501 6.42 12.33 -0.45
C GLU A 501 7.27 11.83 0.72
N LEU A 502 6.79 11.96 1.96
CA LEU A 502 7.46 11.41 3.15
C LEU A 502 7.57 9.87 3.13
N MET A 503 6.84 9.19 2.26
CA MET A 503 6.94 7.74 2.04
C MET A 503 7.45 7.38 0.65
N THR A 504 7.14 8.20 -0.36
CA THR A 504 7.42 7.90 -1.77
C THR A 504 8.72 8.49 -2.30
N LYS A 505 9.23 9.59 -1.73
CA LYS A 505 10.42 10.27 -2.27
C LYS A 505 11.70 9.55 -1.87
N ALA A 506 12.69 9.56 -2.77
CA ALA A 506 13.97 8.90 -2.54
C ALA A 506 14.64 9.37 -1.25
N THR A 507 14.69 10.70 -1.01
CA THR A 507 15.27 11.29 0.21
C THR A 507 14.54 10.85 1.47
N ALA A 508 13.23 10.68 1.42
CA ALA A 508 12.45 10.22 2.55
C ALA A 508 12.72 8.75 2.86
N GLN A 509 12.73 7.88 1.85
CA GLN A 509 13.11 6.47 1.99
C GLN A 509 14.54 6.32 2.54
N TYR A 510 15.51 7.10 2.03
CA TYR A 510 16.88 7.09 2.57
C TYR A 510 16.95 7.46 4.05
N ASN A 511 16.18 8.46 4.48
CA ASN A 511 16.15 8.88 5.89
C ASN A 511 15.44 7.86 6.78
N LEU A 512 14.34 7.27 6.33
CA LEU A 512 13.67 6.17 7.04
C LEU A 512 14.60 4.98 7.27
N LEU A 513 15.31 4.54 6.23
CA LEU A 513 16.31 3.47 6.34
C LEU A 513 17.45 3.87 7.31
N LYS A 514 17.95 5.09 7.20
CA LYS A 514 18.99 5.63 8.11
C LYS A 514 18.52 5.65 9.57
N SER A 515 17.28 6.08 9.85
CA SER A 515 16.70 6.08 11.20
C SER A 515 16.54 4.67 11.77
N LEU A 516 16.27 3.68 10.91
CA LEU A 516 16.30 2.27 11.28
C LEU A 516 17.73 1.76 11.59
N GLY A 517 18.76 2.52 11.26
CA GLY A 517 20.17 2.13 11.42
C GLY A 517 20.71 1.33 10.24
N ILE A 518 19.99 1.33 9.13
CA ILE A 518 20.38 0.68 7.87
C ILE A 518 21.30 1.66 7.13
N ASP A 519 22.43 1.15 6.62
CA ASP A 519 23.34 1.93 5.78
C ASP A 519 22.68 2.18 4.42
N SER A 520 21.89 3.24 4.36
CA SER A 520 21.05 3.57 3.21
C SER A 520 21.87 3.93 1.97
N SER A 521 23.17 4.22 2.10
CA SER A 521 24.09 4.41 0.96
C SER A 521 24.33 3.12 0.15
N LYS A 522 24.03 1.96 0.73
CA LYS A 522 24.20 0.63 0.12
C LYS A 522 22.88 0.03 -0.37
N ILE A 523 21.76 0.66 -0.06
CA ILE A 523 20.42 0.17 -0.39
C ILE A 523 19.83 1.02 -1.50
N LYS A 524 19.29 0.37 -2.53
CA LYS A 524 18.55 1.06 -3.58
C LYS A 524 17.20 1.49 -3.02
N VAL A 525 16.85 2.74 -3.24
CA VAL A 525 15.49 3.26 -2.95
C VAL A 525 14.64 3.21 -4.22
N TYR A 526 13.33 3.13 -4.03
CA TYR A 526 12.35 2.98 -5.10
C TYR A 526 11.36 4.14 -5.01
N PRO A 527 11.76 5.33 -5.47
CA PRO A 527 10.88 6.47 -5.38
C PRO A 527 9.67 6.31 -6.29
N ASN A 528 8.50 6.71 -5.81
CA ASN A 528 7.33 6.87 -6.64
C ASN A 528 7.06 8.36 -6.87
N ASN A 529 7.68 8.90 -7.92
CA ASN A 529 7.46 10.28 -8.35
C ASN A 529 6.14 10.44 -9.14
N ASN A 530 5.50 9.33 -9.50
CA ASN A 530 4.18 9.29 -10.12
C ASN A 530 3.11 9.21 -9.03
N PHE A 531 3.17 10.11 -8.06
CA PHE A 531 2.06 10.40 -7.15
C PHE A 531 1.40 11.70 -7.66
N PRO A 532 0.82 11.72 -8.88
CA PRO A 532 0.62 12.96 -9.62
C PRO A 532 -0.79 13.50 -9.32
N GLY A 533 -1.01 14.77 -9.67
CA GLY A 533 -2.33 15.40 -9.69
C GLY A 533 -3.39 14.61 -10.45
N PHE A 534 -4.64 14.90 -10.09
CA PHE A 534 -5.77 13.99 -10.10
C PHE A 534 -6.26 13.57 -11.48
N GLY A 535 -6.06 14.39 -12.52
CA GLY A 535 -6.48 14.06 -13.87
C GLY A 535 -7.89 13.45 -13.90
N LYS A 536 -8.12 12.49 -14.79
CA LYS A 536 -9.38 11.75 -14.89
C LYS A 536 -9.28 10.45 -14.07
N VAL A 537 -10.27 10.14 -13.23
CA VAL A 537 -10.38 8.88 -12.47
C VAL A 537 -11.82 8.36 -12.47
N ILE A 538 -11.98 7.05 -12.58
CA ILE A 538 -13.23 6.35 -12.25
C ILE A 538 -12.99 5.49 -11.01
N VAL A 539 -13.93 5.54 -10.07
CA VAL A 539 -13.96 4.70 -8.87
C VAL A 539 -15.25 3.89 -8.89
N LEU A 540 -15.15 2.59 -8.65
CA LEU A 540 -16.30 1.69 -8.63
C LEU A 540 -16.21 0.73 -7.44
N THR A 541 -17.31 0.62 -6.71
CA THR A 541 -17.54 -0.43 -5.71
C THR A 541 -19.02 -0.77 -5.67
N VAL A 542 -19.39 -1.96 -5.22
CA VAL A 542 -20.78 -2.43 -5.23
C VAL A 542 -21.12 -3.04 -3.89
N ALA A 543 -22.01 -2.44 -3.11
CA ALA A 543 -22.47 -3.07 -1.86
C ALA A 543 -23.51 -4.14 -2.18
N SER A 544 -23.16 -5.42 -2.06
CA SER A 544 -24.06 -6.61 -2.03
C SER A 544 -23.33 -7.89 -2.42
N PRO A 545 -23.93 -9.09 -2.22
CA PRO A 545 -23.43 -10.36 -2.77
C PRO A 545 -23.40 -10.43 -4.30
N VAL A 546 -22.62 -9.57 -4.93
CA VAL A 546 -22.33 -9.64 -6.37
C VAL A 546 -20.83 -9.68 -6.57
N GLU A 547 -20.41 -10.46 -7.56
CA GLU A 547 -19.18 -10.18 -8.27
C GLU A 547 -19.49 -9.10 -9.32
N PHE A 548 -18.52 -8.22 -9.57
CA PHE A 548 -18.70 -7.17 -10.55
C PHE A 548 -17.44 -6.91 -11.35
N SER A 549 -17.61 -6.42 -12.58
CA SER A 549 -16.52 -5.95 -13.43
C SER A 549 -16.93 -4.69 -14.18
N LEU A 550 -15.95 -3.95 -14.69
CA LEU A 550 -16.15 -2.72 -15.46
C LEU A 550 -15.63 -2.91 -16.89
N GLU A 551 -16.50 -2.79 -17.88
CA GLU A 551 -16.15 -2.66 -19.30
C GLU A 551 -16.03 -1.17 -19.65
N ASP A 552 -14.90 -0.77 -20.22
CA ASP A 552 -14.67 0.60 -20.68
C ASP A 552 -15.25 0.86 -22.10
N PRO A 553 -15.27 2.12 -22.58
CA PRO A 553 -15.84 2.45 -23.88
C PRO A 553 -15.14 1.80 -25.09
N VAL A 554 -13.94 1.24 -24.93
CA VAL A 554 -13.23 0.52 -25.99
C VAL A 554 -13.40 -1.01 -25.88
N GLY A 555 -14.09 -1.49 -24.85
CA GLY A 555 -14.44 -2.89 -24.62
C GLY A 555 -13.44 -3.65 -23.74
N GLU A 556 -12.53 -2.98 -23.07
CA GLU A 556 -11.61 -3.61 -22.11
C GLU A 556 -12.32 -3.85 -20.76
N ILE A 557 -12.13 -5.04 -20.18
CA ILE A 557 -12.78 -5.45 -18.93
C ILE A 557 -11.77 -5.39 -17.79
N TYR A 558 -12.19 -4.77 -16.69
CA TYR A 558 -11.42 -4.59 -15.47
C TYR A 558 -12.11 -5.27 -14.29
N GLU A 559 -11.36 -6.09 -13.58
CA GLU A 559 -11.82 -6.77 -12.35
C GLU A 559 -11.43 -5.95 -11.10
N PRO A 560 -12.28 -5.94 -10.06
CA PRO A 560 -11.99 -5.27 -8.81
C PRO A 560 -10.89 -5.98 -8.02
N ASP A 561 -10.11 -5.19 -7.27
CA ASP A 561 -9.24 -5.70 -6.21
C ASP A 561 -9.98 -5.53 -4.87
N ASP A 562 -10.48 -6.65 -4.33
CA ASP A 562 -11.25 -6.68 -3.08
C ASP A 562 -12.50 -5.80 -3.07
N GLY A 563 -13.33 -5.93 -4.11
CA GLY A 563 -14.56 -5.16 -4.23
C GLY A 563 -14.34 -3.66 -4.45
N PHE A 564 -13.12 -3.25 -4.82
CA PHE A 564 -12.78 -1.89 -5.19
C PHE A 564 -12.07 -1.85 -6.54
N LEU A 565 -12.51 -0.95 -7.42
CA LEU A 565 -11.92 -0.76 -8.74
C LEU A 565 -11.62 0.72 -8.96
N MET A 566 -10.41 1.00 -9.46
CA MET A 566 -10.01 2.36 -9.84
C MET A 566 -9.36 2.37 -11.22
N LEU A 567 -9.93 3.14 -12.14
CA LEU A 567 -9.32 3.42 -13.44
C LEU A 567 -8.69 4.81 -13.44
N ARG A 568 -7.44 4.89 -13.89
CA ARG A 568 -6.71 6.15 -14.03
C ARG A 568 -6.57 6.55 -15.47
N LYS A 569 -6.72 7.85 -15.71
CA LYS A 569 -6.76 8.45 -17.05
C LYS A 569 -7.77 7.74 -17.98
N PRO A 570 -8.99 7.42 -17.51
CA PRO A 570 -10.04 6.87 -18.36
C PRO A 570 -10.41 7.86 -19.48
N GLY A 571 -10.88 7.31 -20.61
CA GLY A 571 -11.49 8.09 -21.69
C GLY A 571 -12.94 8.47 -21.38
N SER A 572 -13.48 9.45 -22.10
CA SER A 572 -14.93 9.69 -22.11
C SER A 572 -15.64 8.58 -22.93
N GLY A 573 -16.87 8.25 -22.57
CA GLY A 573 -17.71 7.28 -23.25
C GLY A 573 -18.66 6.54 -22.31
N ASN A 574 -19.34 5.53 -22.86
CA ASN A 574 -20.26 4.67 -22.10
C ASN A 574 -19.48 3.53 -21.44
N TYR A 575 -19.51 3.50 -20.12
CA TYR A 575 -18.95 2.44 -19.29
C TYR A 575 -20.04 1.45 -18.91
N LYS A 576 -19.73 0.16 -18.84
CA LYS A 576 -20.70 -0.86 -18.40
C LYS A 576 -20.21 -1.58 -17.16
N VAL A 577 -21.05 -1.60 -16.13
CA VAL A 577 -20.84 -2.40 -14.93
C VAL A 577 -21.60 -3.69 -15.07
N HIS A 578 -20.89 -4.81 -15.13
CA HIS A 578 -21.47 -6.14 -15.15
C HIS A 578 -21.56 -6.66 -13.72
N LEU A 579 -22.71 -7.25 -13.37
CA LEU A 579 -22.94 -7.88 -12.08
C LEU A 579 -23.29 -9.35 -12.27
N GLU A 580 -22.76 -10.20 -11.40
CA GLU A 580 -23.13 -11.60 -11.25
C GLU A 580 -23.52 -11.87 -9.79
N GLY A 581 -24.73 -12.36 -9.55
CA GLY A 581 -25.26 -12.60 -8.20
C GLY A 581 -24.63 -13.84 -7.56
N VAL A 582 -23.92 -13.64 -6.44
CA VAL A 582 -23.34 -14.72 -5.63
C VAL A 582 -24.39 -15.38 -4.74
N GLU A 583 -25.36 -14.60 -4.26
CA GLU A 583 -26.58 -15.05 -3.61
C GLU A 583 -27.71 -14.07 -3.92
N SER A 584 -28.96 -14.46 -3.65
CA SER A 584 -30.09 -13.57 -3.89
C SER A 584 -30.12 -12.44 -2.85
N GLY A 585 -30.09 -11.18 -3.30
CA GLY A 585 -29.98 -10.03 -2.42
C GLY A 585 -30.15 -8.69 -3.14
N ASP A 586 -30.33 -7.64 -2.33
CA ASP A 586 -30.33 -6.26 -2.82
C ASP A 586 -28.91 -5.78 -3.03
N PHE A 587 -28.65 -4.99 -4.08
CA PHE A 587 -27.36 -4.37 -4.36
C PHE A 587 -27.44 -2.87 -4.58
N THR A 588 -26.30 -2.20 -4.39
CA THR A 588 -26.08 -0.81 -4.77
C THR A 588 -24.71 -0.65 -5.43
N ILE A 589 -24.69 -0.23 -6.69
CA ILE A 589 -23.50 0.22 -7.41
C ILE A 589 -23.19 1.64 -6.99
N TYR A 590 -21.93 1.91 -6.64
CA TYR A 590 -21.41 3.25 -6.40
C TYR A 590 -20.38 3.59 -7.49
N PHE A 591 -20.77 4.41 -8.46
CA PHE A 591 -19.95 4.80 -9.59
C PHE A 591 -19.51 6.26 -9.45
N GLY A 592 -18.24 6.48 -9.16
CA GLY A 592 -17.62 7.79 -9.00
C GLY A 592 -16.79 8.16 -10.22
N ARG A 593 -16.88 9.42 -10.64
CA ARG A 593 -16.07 10.02 -11.71
C ARG A 593 -15.47 11.33 -11.22
N ILE A 594 -14.17 11.49 -11.42
CA ILE A 594 -13.38 12.59 -10.86
C ILE A 594 -12.53 13.19 -11.99
N ASN A 595 -12.49 14.51 -12.07
CA ASN A 595 -11.65 15.27 -12.98
C ASN A 595 -11.17 16.53 -12.29
N ASP A 596 -9.86 16.77 -12.20
CA ASP A 596 -9.22 17.92 -11.53
C ASP A 596 -10.17 19.10 -11.20
N GLY A 597 -10.70 19.12 -9.97
CA GLY A 597 -11.57 20.20 -9.47
C GLY A 597 -13.08 19.93 -9.50
N ASP A 598 -13.53 18.80 -10.07
CA ASP A 598 -14.93 18.37 -10.09
C ASP A 598 -15.05 16.84 -9.85
N GLU A 599 -16.15 16.42 -9.25
CA GLU A 599 -16.46 15.02 -8.97
C GLU A 599 -17.97 14.76 -8.96
N ALA A 600 -18.38 13.62 -9.52
CA ALA A 600 -19.78 13.20 -9.54
C ALA A 600 -19.93 11.74 -9.14
N TRP A 601 -21.04 11.42 -8.49
CA TRP A 601 -21.39 10.07 -8.07
C TRP A 601 -22.76 9.70 -8.62
N GLU A 602 -22.85 8.48 -9.14
CA GLU A 602 -24.11 7.86 -9.55
C GLU A 602 -24.29 6.55 -8.78
N GLU A 603 -25.50 6.36 -8.28
CA GLU A 603 -25.87 5.19 -7.51
C GLU A 603 -26.99 4.44 -8.21
N VAL A 604 -26.80 3.14 -8.40
CA VAL A 604 -27.85 2.28 -8.96
C VAL A 604 -28.12 1.14 -7.99
N SER A 605 -29.34 1.10 -7.46
CA SER A 605 -29.77 0.02 -6.58
C SER A 605 -30.72 -0.93 -7.29
N GLY A 606 -30.66 -2.21 -6.92
CA GLY A 606 -31.50 -3.24 -7.51
C GLY A 606 -31.56 -4.49 -6.65
N HIS A 607 -32.22 -5.52 -7.18
CA HIS A 607 -32.24 -6.86 -6.59
C HIS A 607 -31.71 -7.84 -7.63
N ILE A 608 -30.87 -8.76 -7.21
CA ILE A 608 -30.29 -9.80 -8.07
C ILE A 608 -30.55 -11.17 -7.44
N PHE A 609 -30.75 -12.16 -8.29
CA PHE A 609 -30.88 -13.55 -7.87
C PHE A 609 -29.50 -14.24 -7.92
N GLU A 610 -29.37 -15.37 -7.23
CA GLU A 610 -28.19 -16.23 -7.33
C GLU A 610 -27.99 -16.65 -8.80
N ASP A 611 -26.75 -16.57 -9.29
CA ASP A 611 -26.34 -16.74 -10.69
C ASP A 611 -27.03 -15.76 -11.69
N GLY A 612 -27.72 -14.74 -11.17
CA GLY A 612 -28.34 -13.70 -11.99
C GLY A 612 -27.28 -12.78 -12.58
N ILE A 613 -27.44 -12.38 -13.85
CA ILE A 613 -26.54 -11.43 -14.51
C ILE A 613 -27.30 -10.13 -14.79
N ALA A 614 -26.68 -9.00 -14.47
CA ALA A 614 -27.19 -7.67 -14.82
C ALA A 614 -26.08 -6.82 -15.43
N THR A 615 -26.46 -5.80 -16.20
CA THR A 615 -25.50 -4.82 -16.75
C THR A 615 -26.11 -3.43 -16.67
N TYR A 616 -25.31 -2.49 -16.19
CA TYR A 616 -25.70 -1.09 -16.00
C TYR A 616 -24.73 -0.19 -16.76
N GLU A 617 -25.26 0.78 -17.47
CA GLU A 617 -24.46 1.69 -18.30
C GLU A 617 -24.32 3.05 -17.63
N PHE A 618 -23.13 3.63 -17.72
CA PHE A 618 -22.75 4.92 -17.15
C PHE A 618 -22.09 5.77 -18.24
N ASP A 619 -22.78 6.81 -18.70
CA ASP A 619 -22.22 7.74 -19.69
C ASP A 619 -21.32 8.76 -18.98
N VAL A 620 -20.03 8.75 -19.35
CA VAL A 620 -19.02 9.63 -18.76
C VAL A 620 -18.48 10.60 -19.80
N ASP A 621 -18.64 11.89 -19.56
CA ASP A 621 -18.01 12.95 -20.35
C ASP A 621 -17.09 13.80 -19.49
N PHE A 622 -15.79 13.53 -19.55
CA PHE A 622 -14.78 14.30 -18.83
C PHE A 622 -14.46 15.66 -19.47
N ASP A 623 -14.99 15.95 -20.66
CA ASP A 623 -14.81 17.25 -21.31
C ASP A 623 -16.02 18.17 -21.03
N SER A 624 -17.04 17.64 -20.34
CA SER A 624 -18.18 18.42 -19.83
C SER A 624 -17.73 19.41 -18.74
N PRO A 625 -18.32 20.62 -18.68
CA PRO A 625 -18.05 21.58 -17.62
C PRO A 625 -18.56 21.17 -16.23
N ASN A 626 -19.42 20.15 -16.17
CA ASN A 626 -19.87 19.48 -14.95
C ASN A 626 -19.88 17.98 -15.26
N LEU A 627 -19.24 17.16 -14.42
CA LEU A 627 -19.12 15.72 -14.63
C LEU A 627 -20.46 14.98 -14.60
N GLY A 628 -21.58 15.65 -14.35
CA GLY A 628 -22.93 15.14 -14.55
C GLY A 628 -23.61 14.67 -13.27
N ALA A 629 -23.28 15.25 -12.12
CA ALA A 629 -24.13 15.11 -10.94
C ALA A 629 -25.42 15.91 -11.19
N ASP A 630 -26.58 15.25 -11.12
CA ASP A 630 -27.89 15.91 -11.05
C ASP A 630 -28.58 15.48 -9.75
N PRO A 631 -28.14 16.03 -8.60
CA PRO A 631 -28.63 15.59 -7.30
C PRO A 631 -30.14 15.82 -7.15
N LEU A 632 -30.68 16.89 -7.76
CA LEU A 632 -32.12 17.13 -7.77
C LEU A 632 -32.89 16.03 -8.49
N LYS A 633 -32.41 15.58 -9.66
CA LYS A 633 -32.99 14.43 -10.36
C LYS A 633 -32.92 13.17 -9.50
N ASN A 634 -31.77 12.87 -8.90
CA ASN A 634 -31.60 11.71 -8.01
C ASN A 634 -32.60 11.74 -6.84
N ALA A 635 -32.76 12.89 -6.19
CA ALA A 635 -33.72 13.10 -5.11
C ALA A 635 -35.16 12.81 -5.57
N ILE A 636 -35.54 13.29 -6.76
CA ILE A 636 -36.87 13.06 -7.34
C ILE A 636 -37.09 11.57 -7.62
N GLU A 637 -36.14 10.91 -8.28
CA GLU A 637 -36.25 9.50 -8.66
C GLU A 637 -36.35 8.59 -7.43
N ARG A 638 -35.57 8.87 -6.37
CA ARG A 638 -35.68 8.14 -5.09
C ARG A 638 -37.04 8.29 -4.43
N LEU A 639 -37.61 9.50 -4.43
CA LEU A 639 -38.96 9.71 -3.90
C LEU A 639 -40.02 8.99 -4.74
N GLU A 640 -39.85 8.90 -6.06
CA GLU A 640 -40.75 8.14 -6.94
C GLU A 640 -40.66 6.64 -6.71
N ASP A 641 -39.45 6.09 -6.54
CA ASP A 641 -39.25 4.69 -6.14
C ASP A 641 -39.91 4.42 -4.78
N LEU A 642 -39.67 5.28 -3.79
CA LEU A 642 -40.28 5.14 -2.46
C LEU A 642 -41.81 5.17 -2.54
N LEU A 643 -42.40 6.01 -3.40
CA LEU A 643 -43.85 6.03 -3.65
C LEU A 643 -44.35 4.71 -4.22
N GLN A 644 -43.67 4.18 -5.23
CA GLN A 644 -44.02 2.91 -5.84
C GLN A 644 -43.90 1.78 -4.83
N TRP A 645 -42.79 1.70 -4.11
CA TRP A 645 -42.53 0.69 -3.10
C TRP A 645 -43.58 0.73 -1.97
N LEU A 646 -43.88 1.90 -1.41
CA LEU A 646 -44.90 2.06 -0.36
C LEU A 646 -46.29 1.62 -0.87
N SER A 647 -46.60 1.86 -2.15
CA SER A 647 -47.86 1.45 -2.75
C SER A 647 -48.07 -0.07 -2.78
N LEU A 648 -46.98 -0.85 -2.75
CA LEU A 648 -46.99 -2.31 -2.77
C LEU A 648 -46.90 -2.94 -1.39
N LYS A 649 -46.37 -2.22 -0.37
CA LYS A 649 -46.21 -2.76 0.98
C LYS A 649 -47.53 -2.90 1.74
N ASN A 650 -47.57 -3.91 2.61
CA ASN A 650 -48.69 -4.24 3.49
C ASN A 650 -48.62 -3.42 4.79
N ILE A 651 -49.17 -2.21 4.76
CA ILE A 651 -49.19 -1.22 5.85
C ILE A 651 -50.66 -0.84 6.12
N PRO A 652 -51.07 -0.52 7.38
CA PRO A 652 -52.44 -0.06 7.68
C PRO A 652 -52.92 1.06 6.75
N GLY A 653 -54.16 0.95 6.25
CA GLY A 653 -54.64 1.76 5.12
C GLY A 653 -54.62 3.29 5.32
N ASP A 654 -54.93 3.77 6.53
CA ASP A 654 -54.88 5.21 6.84
C ASP A 654 -53.44 5.72 6.91
N LEU A 655 -52.55 4.94 7.53
CA LEU A 655 -51.13 5.26 7.63
C LEU A 655 -50.46 5.25 6.25
N LYS A 656 -50.77 4.25 5.43
CA LYS A 656 -50.28 4.16 4.05
C LYS A 656 -50.71 5.39 3.24
N ARG A 657 -51.94 5.87 3.43
CA ARG A 657 -52.43 7.08 2.77
C ARG A 657 -51.71 8.34 3.25
N GLU A 658 -51.47 8.47 4.55
CA GLU A 658 -50.69 9.58 5.13
C GLU A 658 -49.29 9.65 4.49
N TRP A 659 -48.56 8.53 4.48
CA TRP A 659 -47.21 8.47 3.90
C TRP A 659 -47.18 8.70 2.40
N LEU A 660 -48.08 8.07 1.62
CA LEU A 660 -48.18 8.34 0.18
C LEU A 660 -48.44 9.82 -0.10
N ASN A 661 -49.25 10.50 0.71
CA ASN A 661 -49.49 11.94 0.56
C ASN A 661 -48.27 12.78 0.94
N ASN A 662 -47.57 12.43 2.03
CA ASN A 662 -46.34 13.11 2.44
C ASN A 662 -45.27 13.01 1.34
N ILE A 663 -44.97 11.80 0.86
CA ILE A 663 -43.93 11.60 -0.17
C ILE A 663 -44.35 12.27 -1.49
N ARG A 664 -45.60 12.13 -1.94
CA ARG A 664 -46.10 12.85 -3.14
C ARG A 664 -45.94 14.35 -3.03
N SER A 665 -46.20 14.92 -1.84
CA SER A 665 -46.04 16.35 -1.62
C SER A 665 -44.57 16.76 -1.78
N LEU A 666 -43.62 15.98 -1.27
CA LEU A 666 -42.18 16.25 -1.45
C LEU A 666 -41.81 16.18 -2.94
N THR A 667 -42.19 15.11 -3.64
CA THR A 667 -41.89 14.92 -5.08
C THR A 667 -42.44 16.07 -5.93
N ILE A 668 -43.68 16.51 -5.67
CA ILE A 668 -44.28 17.64 -6.39
C ILE A 668 -43.49 18.92 -6.14
N GLN A 669 -43.10 19.20 -4.88
CA GLN A 669 -42.33 20.40 -4.60
C GLN A 669 -40.97 20.42 -5.31
N LEU A 670 -40.26 19.28 -5.39
CA LEU A 670 -38.99 19.19 -6.11
C LEU A 670 -39.13 19.33 -7.63
N LYS A 671 -40.23 18.82 -8.22
CA LYS A 671 -40.50 18.98 -9.66
C LYS A 671 -40.93 20.38 -10.06
N GLU A 672 -41.51 21.15 -9.13
CA GLU A 672 -41.88 22.53 -9.38
C GLU A 672 -40.62 23.41 -9.39
N ASN A 673 -40.09 23.73 -10.58
CA ASN A 673 -38.92 24.58 -10.79
C ASN A 673 -39.07 25.96 -10.08
N LYS A 674 -38.58 26.09 -8.84
CA LYS A 674 -38.90 27.19 -7.90
C LYS A 674 -37.69 27.61 -7.05
N PRO A 675 -37.73 28.79 -6.39
CA PRO A 675 -36.56 29.38 -5.72
C PRO A 675 -36.02 28.58 -4.51
N PRO A 676 -34.75 28.80 -4.11
CA PRO A 676 -34.05 28.07 -3.03
C PRO A 676 -34.78 27.98 -1.67
N ALA A 677 -35.68 28.91 -1.37
CA ALA A 677 -36.47 28.91 -0.14
C ALA A 677 -37.43 27.69 -0.04
N LYS A 678 -37.79 27.06 -1.16
CA LYS A 678 -38.62 25.85 -1.18
C LYS A 678 -37.82 24.57 -0.95
N ASP A 679 -36.56 24.54 -1.33
CA ASP A 679 -35.68 23.39 -1.13
C ASP A 679 -35.42 23.17 0.37
N LEU A 680 -35.18 24.27 1.10
CA LEU A 680 -35.13 24.26 2.57
C LEU A 680 -36.43 23.81 3.23
N TRP A 681 -37.59 24.09 2.62
CA TRP A 681 -38.86 23.58 3.13
C TRP A 681 -38.96 22.06 2.97
N VAL A 682 -38.54 21.51 1.83
CA VAL A 682 -38.52 20.05 1.59
C VAL A 682 -37.64 19.38 2.63
N VAL A 683 -36.42 19.88 2.84
CA VAL A 683 -35.48 19.37 3.86
C VAL A 683 -36.09 19.44 5.26
N LYS A 684 -36.67 20.59 5.66
CA LYS A 684 -37.35 20.73 6.97
C LYS A 684 -38.55 19.80 7.11
N LYS A 685 -39.27 19.51 6.03
CA LYS A 685 -40.39 18.57 6.04
C LYS A 685 -39.90 17.13 6.21
N ILE A 686 -38.79 16.77 5.55
CA ILE A 686 -38.12 15.48 5.75
C ILE A 686 -37.68 15.33 7.21
N ASP A 687 -37.02 16.35 7.77
CA ASP A 687 -36.59 16.37 9.17
C ASP A 687 -37.75 16.12 10.14
N GLN A 688 -38.91 16.74 9.89
CA GLN A 688 -40.13 16.50 10.67
C GLN A 688 -40.56 15.03 10.59
N LEU A 689 -40.59 14.44 9.39
CA LEU A 689 -41.02 13.05 9.18
C LEU A 689 -40.06 12.07 9.87
N LEU A 690 -38.75 12.30 9.76
CA LEU A 690 -37.72 11.51 10.44
C LEU A 690 -37.87 11.60 11.97
N GLN A 691 -38.13 12.79 12.51
CA GLN A 691 -38.36 12.98 13.95
C GLN A 691 -39.63 12.24 14.43
N GLU A 692 -40.69 12.23 13.63
CA GLU A 692 -41.91 11.48 13.93
C GLU A 692 -41.66 9.96 13.99
N ILE A 693 -40.82 9.42 13.09
CA ILE A 693 -40.37 8.02 13.17
C ILE A 693 -39.57 7.79 14.46
N GLN A 694 -38.55 8.61 14.73
CA GLN A 694 -37.66 8.46 15.88
C GLN A 694 -38.39 8.53 17.24
N THR A 695 -39.41 9.38 17.36
CA THR A 695 -40.23 9.50 18.58
C THR A 695 -41.18 8.32 18.80
N GLY A 696 -41.19 7.35 17.88
CA GLY A 696 -41.99 6.14 17.98
C GLY A 696 -43.47 6.35 17.67
N LYS A 697 -43.83 7.46 16.99
CA LYS A 697 -45.22 7.75 16.56
C LYS A 697 -45.84 6.56 15.80
N TYR A 698 -45.01 5.81 15.07
CA TYR A 698 -45.44 4.71 14.20
C TYR A 698 -45.03 3.30 14.66
N LYS A 699 -44.42 3.16 15.83
CA LYS A 699 -43.78 1.93 16.32
C LYS A 699 -44.71 0.71 16.44
N LYS A 700 -46.03 0.90 16.42
CA LYS A 700 -47.05 -0.17 16.44
C LYS A 700 -47.66 -0.48 15.07
N SER A 701 -47.30 0.28 14.04
CA SER A 701 -47.98 0.32 12.74
C SER A 701 -47.04 0.02 11.57
N PHE A 702 -45.73 0.26 11.72
CA PHE A 702 -44.70 -0.24 10.81
C PHE A 702 -43.98 -1.45 11.40
N ASN A 703 -43.58 -2.40 10.54
CA ASN A 703 -42.49 -3.31 10.89
C ASN A 703 -41.16 -2.54 10.77
N LYS A 704 -40.15 -3.03 11.49
CA LYS A 704 -38.83 -2.39 11.58
C LYS A 704 -38.23 -2.12 10.20
N ASP A 705 -38.33 -3.08 9.28
CA ASP A 705 -37.77 -2.98 7.93
C ASP A 705 -38.39 -1.84 7.11
N VAL A 706 -39.67 -1.51 7.34
CA VAL A 706 -40.31 -0.38 6.65
C VAL A 706 -39.88 0.95 7.23
N GLU A 707 -39.77 1.07 8.56
CA GLU A 707 -39.22 2.28 9.20
C GLU A 707 -37.79 2.55 8.75
N GLU A 708 -36.98 1.49 8.65
CA GLU A 708 -35.58 1.56 8.23
C GLU A 708 -35.45 2.01 6.78
N ARG A 709 -36.18 1.38 5.85
CA ARG A 709 -36.16 1.78 4.43
C ARG A 709 -36.62 3.22 4.22
N ILE A 710 -37.73 3.64 4.84
CA ILE A 710 -38.23 5.03 4.71
C ILE A 710 -37.18 6.01 5.25
N THR A 711 -36.56 5.68 6.38
CA THR A 711 -35.55 6.53 7.02
C THR A 711 -34.33 6.69 6.12
N GLN A 712 -33.82 5.58 5.56
CA GLN A 712 -32.67 5.58 4.64
C GLN A 712 -32.96 6.41 3.38
N ASP A 713 -34.07 6.15 2.68
CA ASP A 713 -34.42 6.88 1.45
C ASP A 713 -34.57 8.39 1.72
N LEU A 714 -35.22 8.76 2.83
CA LEU A 714 -35.39 10.16 3.20
C LEU A 714 -34.06 10.84 3.59
N ASN A 715 -33.15 10.14 4.28
CA ASN A 715 -31.81 10.66 4.58
C ASN A 715 -31.02 10.91 3.29
N THR A 716 -31.05 9.96 2.34
CA THR A 716 -30.34 10.10 1.06
C THR A 716 -30.92 11.24 0.23
N VAL A 717 -32.25 11.35 0.12
CA VAL A 717 -32.90 12.50 -0.56
C VAL A 717 -32.50 13.83 0.08
N ARG A 718 -32.38 13.86 1.40
CA ARG A 718 -31.96 15.07 2.13
C ARG A 718 -30.53 15.49 1.75
N GLN A 719 -29.64 14.53 1.49
CA GLN A 719 -28.24 14.77 1.11
C GLN A 719 -28.10 15.11 -0.37
N ASP A 720 -28.89 14.48 -1.24
CA ASP A 720 -29.03 14.90 -2.64
C ASP A 720 -29.43 16.38 -2.71
N MET A 721 -30.39 16.81 -1.87
CA MET A 721 -30.76 18.22 -1.76
C MET A 721 -29.65 19.12 -1.19
N GLU A 722 -28.82 18.61 -0.29
CA GLU A 722 -27.66 19.33 0.23
C GLU A 722 -26.68 19.65 -0.90
N GLN A 723 -26.33 18.62 -1.69
CA GLN A 723 -25.44 18.72 -2.84
C GLN A 723 -25.99 19.66 -3.91
N ASP A 724 -27.26 19.49 -4.33
CA ASP A 724 -27.87 20.39 -5.33
C ASP A 724 -27.84 21.85 -4.91
N MET A 725 -28.04 22.12 -3.62
CA MET A 725 -27.96 23.48 -3.08
C MET A 725 -26.52 24.02 -2.97
N GLU A 726 -25.50 23.15 -2.99
CA GLU A 726 -24.08 23.54 -3.04
C GLU A 726 -23.60 23.76 -4.47
N ASP A 727 -24.15 23.01 -5.43
CA ASP A 727 -23.83 23.11 -6.85
C ASP A 727 -24.43 24.36 -7.53
N ARG A 728 -25.55 24.89 -6.99
CA ARG A 728 -26.23 26.12 -7.45
C ARG A 728 -25.71 27.38 -6.77
#